data_AF-A0A847P647-F1
#
_entry.id   AF-A0A847P647-F1
#
_cell.length_a   1.000
_cell.length_b   1.000
_cell.length_c   1.000
_cell.angle_alpha   90.00
_cell.angle_beta   90.00
_cell.angle_gamma   90.00
#
_symmetry.space_group_name_H-M   'P 1'
#
loop_
_entity.id
_entity.type
_entity.pdbx_description
1 polymer ?
#
loop_
_entity_poly.entity_id
_entity_poly.type
_entity_poly.pdbx_seq_one_letter_code
_entity_poly.pdbx_strand_id
1 'polypeptide(L)'
;MRIKKRLISLIFLCWAISTGAQEYQGVVYRQGSTEPVKGVLVSLGHSQIRTWTDNEGRFFLDSGKISVIKATNRKDRIKIYWNHRSAVINLLNASTINKISIYDLNGRSVFQLDLNSGSKSIKVPFMARGVYLLRLRGVNGVYHNFKVNTSMPSAILTLNKDYSLQKSSSASQPAKLLFRHDDYFPLEYEVNDPQENVEVTLKDDPRSLLFNPNQVYSFDFTISKEDSLLMEKEVMDELYRPAQLSFNGQNLGQVGLRYKGSDYSLNNCFDTTTGERFDKEICRKISLKVKFNKFQDKLRLYEMKELNLHSMSNDGTKMHDMLAYKMFRDMGIYSPRTSYAKVSFNGVYQGVFVAVEAVDGRFTKSRWPEAGDGNLYKEVWPVSNELSYYFENLKTNNDDQDSTKVARMVNFYNAVNTSTSETFTEKVSPFIDFNYWIRYLAVDRAIKNWDGITGWYIGDNYLLNHNFFLYEEEKAGGKVWIIPWDLDNTFQRSDPFIDDADIPNWNEKAQSCEPVAVFTATSYVIPSNCDKFTALVAENYWTEFVKTGNELLRKVYIPDNLIRRVDKYFSVIDTLIEKDPHVNYNVWKNEVNVLKKNIRSLHSRFFEYVNQIENIIDTSDYSTPFTGNGKLVIDCTNNFEFTPQDEKYRFCSLYHSKGSDGKVIHSVENPIWGTADMLLSFIIQPVQDQVSYSEYIKTTLKTKLMLDIRDCKEIRIHLSSNRQRYLWVGLGSAVAEDYGWAVYVNDYPKMYRFRMDEISYPTWDENGDPGMLERLLKECTGVSFAPAAAFDSQGELNGPDTGFLRIDNIKFVF
;
A
#
# COMPACT_ATOMS: atom_id res chain seq x y z
N MET A 1 -58.51 32.13 20.39
CA MET A 1 -57.90 32.03 19.04
C MET A 1 -57.21 30.67 18.91
N ARG A 2 -57.71 29.76 18.06
CA ARG A 2 -57.18 28.39 17.88
C ARG A 2 -55.84 28.43 17.13
N ILE A 3 -54.74 28.01 17.76
CA ILE A 3 -53.45 27.81 17.09
C ILE A 3 -53.36 26.36 16.62
N LYS A 4 -53.43 26.14 15.30
CA LYS A 4 -53.24 24.84 14.64
C LYS A 4 -51.76 24.43 14.71
N LYS A 5 -51.47 23.24 15.26
CA LYS A 5 -50.19 22.53 15.10
C LYS A 5 -49.91 22.28 13.61
N ARG A 6 -48.85 22.87 13.05
CA ARG A 6 -48.29 22.48 11.74
C ARG A 6 -47.35 21.28 11.95
N LEU A 7 -47.74 20.13 11.42
CA LEU A 7 -46.87 18.97 11.21
C LEU A 7 -45.78 19.39 10.19
N ILE A 8 -44.52 19.43 10.60
CA ILE A 8 -43.38 19.55 9.68
C ILE A 8 -43.23 18.19 9.00
N SER A 9 -43.72 18.06 7.76
CA SER A 9 -43.40 16.91 6.92
C SER A 9 -42.01 17.12 6.32
N LEU A 10 -40.99 16.45 6.86
CA LEU A 10 -39.72 16.28 6.15
C LEU A 10 -40.00 15.44 4.90
N ILE A 11 -39.97 16.09 3.73
CA ILE A 11 -40.03 15.42 2.44
C ILE A 11 -38.63 14.87 2.15
N PHE A 12 -38.42 13.58 2.41
CA PHE A 12 -37.26 12.88 1.89
C PHE A 12 -37.47 12.64 0.38
N LEU A 13 -36.64 13.27 -0.46
CA LEU A 13 -36.58 12.96 -1.88
C LEU A 13 -36.03 11.53 -2.04
N CYS A 14 -36.82 10.66 -2.66
CA CYS A 14 -36.39 9.32 -3.04
C CYS A 14 -35.78 9.35 -4.45
N TRP A 15 -34.64 8.71 -4.59
CA TRP A 15 -33.93 8.44 -5.82
C TRP A 15 -34.34 7.02 -6.26
N ALA A 16 -34.76 6.82 -7.50
CA ALA A 16 -35.02 5.49 -8.05
C ALA A 16 -34.04 5.25 -9.20
N ILE A 17 -33.32 4.14 -9.10
CA ILE A 17 -32.37 3.64 -10.10
C ILE A 17 -33.00 2.38 -10.68
N SER A 18 -33.02 2.26 -12.01
CA SER A 18 -33.29 1.00 -12.70
C SER A 18 -32.05 0.62 -13.50
N THR A 19 -31.16 -0.11 -12.85
CA THR A 19 -30.35 -1.15 -13.49
C THR A 19 -30.57 -2.40 -12.62
N GLY A 20 -30.80 -3.55 -13.24
CA GLY A 20 -31.21 -4.77 -12.52
C GLY A 20 -30.15 -5.19 -11.51
N ALA A 21 -30.32 -4.79 -10.25
CA ALA A 21 -29.52 -5.32 -9.15
C ALA A 21 -29.83 -6.83 -9.06
N GLN A 22 -28.78 -7.62 -9.22
CA GLN A 22 -28.82 -9.07 -9.11
C GLN A 22 -28.11 -9.46 -7.82
N GLU A 23 -28.75 -10.31 -7.04
CA GLU A 23 -28.21 -10.83 -5.80
C GLU A 23 -27.69 -12.23 -6.09
N TYR A 24 -26.43 -12.52 -5.81
CA TYR A 24 -25.84 -13.84 -5.89
C TYR A 24 -25.59 -14.34 -4.47
N GLN A 25 -25.95 -15.58 -4.20
CA GLN A 25 -25.74 -16.19 -2.90
C GLN A 25 -25.45 -17.67 -3.05
N GLY A 26 -24.78 -18.23 -2.05
CA GLY A 26 -24.37 -19.61 -2.12
C GLY A 26 -23.58 -20.09 -0.92
N VAL A 27 -23.12 -21.33 -1.00
CA VAL A 27 -22.27 -21.97 0.00
C VAL A 27 -21.09 -22.63 -0.70
N VAL A 28 -19.91 -22.52 -0.08
CA VAL A 28 -18.67 -23.11 -0.57
C VAL A 28 -18.22 -24.23 0.36
N TYR A 29 -17.96 -25.40 -0.21
CA TYR A 29 -17.47 -26.58 0.50
C TYR A 29 -16.11 -27.03 -0.02
N ARG A 30 -15.43 -27.84 0.78
CA ARG A 30 -14.21 -28.53 0.36
C ARG A 30 -14.56 -29.72 -0.54
N GLN A 31 -13.86 -29.87 -1.67
CA GLN A 31 -14.09 -30.98 -2.60
C GLN A 31 -13.95 -32.33 -1.89
N GLY A 32 -14.96 -33.20 -2.04
CA GLY A 32 -15.00 -34.53 -1.40
C GLY A 32 -15.37 -34.51 0.09
N SER A 33 -15.85 -33.37 0.62
CA SER A 33 -16.26 -33.20 2.02
C SER A 33 -17.52 -32.30 2.11
N THR A 34 -18.23 -32.36 3.23
CA THR A 34 -19.29 -31.39 3.58
C THR A 34 -18.78 -30.25 4.48
N GLU A 35 -17.46 -30.19 4.69
CA GLU A 35 -16.81 -29.14 5.46
C GLU A 35 -16.89 -27.79 4.72
N PRO A 36 -17.47 -26.74 5.34
CA PRO A 36 -17.57 -25.42 4.72
C PRO A 36 -16.20 -24.74 4.65
N VAL A 37 -15.97 -23.98 3.58
CA VAL A 37 -14.74 -23.21 3.39
C VAL A 37 -14.99 -21.74 3.71
N LYS A 38 -14.40 -21.28 4.81
CA LYS A 38 -14.48 -19.89 5.27
C LYS A 38 -13.48 -18.98 4.57
N GLY A 39 -13.77 -17.68 4.50
CA GLY A 39 -12.82 -16.67 4.02
C GLY A 39 -12.51 -16.73 2.53
N VAL A 40 -13.29 -17.46 1.73
CA VAL A 40 -13.18 -17.47 0.27
C VAL A 40 -13.61 -16.11 -0.25
N LEU A 41 -12.73 -15.42 -0.96
CA LEU A 41 -13.06 -14.20 -1.67
C LEU A 41 -13.95 -14.57 -2.87
N VAL A 42 -15.18 -14.07 -2.87
CA VAL A 42 -16.14 -14.25 -3.97
C VAL A 42 -16.37 -12.92 -4.66
N SER A 43 -16.20 -12.85 -5.98
CA SER A 43 -16.40 -11.61 -6.75
C SER A 43 -17.13 -11.82 -8.06
N LEU A 44 -17.85 -10.78 -8.51
CA LEU A 44 -18.43 -10.74 -9.85
C LEU A 44 -17.34 -10.33 -10.85
N GLY A 45 -16.83 -11.31 -11.60
CA GLY A 45 -15.61 -11.15 -12.41
C GLY A 45 -14.49 -10.54 -11.58
N HIS A 46 -13.68 -9.68 -12.21
CA HIS A 46 -12.62 -8.93 -11.55
C HIS A 46 -13.09 -7.57 -11.00
N SER A 47 -14.40 -7.35 -10.87
CA SER A 47 -14.91 -6.07 -10.38
C SER A 47 -14.69 -5.88 -8.88
N GLN A 48 -14.98 -4.67 -8.40
CA GLN A 48 -15.04 -4.31 -6.97
C GLN A 48 -16.23 -4.93 -6.22
N ILE A 49 -17.15 -5.58 -6.94
CA ILE A 49 -18.30 -6.25 -6.33
C ILE A 49 -17.81 -7.60 -5.80
N ARG A 50 -17.50 -7.62 -4.49
CA ARG A 50 -16.92 -8.78 -3.81
C ARG A 50 -17.34 -8.91 -2.35
N THR A 51 -17.30 -10.14 -1.86
CA THR A 51 -17.62 -10.55 -0.49
C THR A 51 -16.70 -11.70 -0.05
N TRP A 52 -16.82 -12.14 1.19
CA TRP A 52 -16.11 -13.30 1.71
C TRP A 52 -17.11 -14.31 2.28
N THR A 53 -16.78 -15.59 2.19
CA THR A 53 -17.57 -16.61 2.88
C THR A 53 -17.42 -16.49 4.40
N ASP A 54 -18.53 -16.68 5.12
CA ASP A 54 -18.56 -16.72 6.59
C ASP A 54 -18.00 -18.06 7.14
N ASN A 55 -18.15 -18.28 8.46
CA ASN A 55 -17.68 -19.52 9.10
C ASN A 55 -18.45 -20.77 8.64
N GLU A 56 -19.65 -20.59 8.07
CA GLU A 56 -20.47 -21.65 7.51
C GLU A 56 -20.30 -21.76 5.98
N GLY A 57 -19.30 -21.07 5.40
CA GLY A 57 -18.99 -21.12 3.97
C GLY A 57 -19.98 -20.34 3.10
N ARG A 58 -20.88 -19.55 3.70
CA ARG A 58 -21.96 -18.84 2.98
C ARG A 58 -21.48 -17.50 2.47
N PHE A 59 -21.90 -17.12 1.27
CA PHE A 59 -21.67 -15.80 0.71
C PHE A 59 -22.96 -15.14 0.22
N PHE A 60 -22.96 -13.81 0.21
CA PHE A 60 -23.99 -12.98 -0.38
C PHE A 60 -23.34 -11.78 -1.08
N LEU A 61 -23.71 -11.55 -2.33
CA LEU A 61 -23.11 -10.58 -3.23
C LEU A 61 -24.21 -9.81 -3.99
N ASP A 62 -24.29 -8.50 -3.80
CA ASP A 62 -25.26 -7.62 -4.49
C ASP A 62 -24.56 -6.88 -5.63
N SER A 63 -25.02 -7.07 -6.87
CA SER A 63 -24.43 -6.43 -8.07
C SER A 63 -24.86 -4.97 -8.28
N GLY A 64 -25.74 -4.43 -7.45
CA GLY A 64 -26.25 -3.08 -7.57
C GLY A 64 -25.15 -1.99 -7.50
N LYS A 65 -24.86 -1.35 -8.64
CA LYS A 65 -24.13 -0.06 -8.67
C LYS A 65 -25.08 1.09 -8.34
N ILE A 66 -24.67 2.01 -7.46
CA ILE A 66 -25.39 3.26 -7.17
C ILE A 66 -24.97 4.31 -8.21
N SER A 67 -25.87 4.72 -9.10
CA SER A 67 -25.71 5.91 -9.95
C SER A 67 -27.04 6.64 -10.18
N VAL A 68 -27.00 7.97 -10.11
CA VAL A 68 -28.14 8.90 -10.06
C VAL A 68 -28.47 9.47 -11.45
N ILE A 69 -29.74 9.39 -11.88
CA ILE A 69 -30.29 10.15 -13.02
C ILE A 69 -31.63 10.77 -12.61
N LYS A 70 -31.93 11.98 -13.13
CA LYS A 70 -33.11 12.81 -12.83
C LYS A 70 -34.29 12.49 -13.78
N ALA A 71 -35.53 12.31 -13.28
CA ALA A 71 -36.78 12.69 -13.99
C ALA A 71 -38.13 12.54 -13.21
N THR A 72 -38.96 13.60 -13.35
CA THR A 72 -40.45 13.80 -13.35
C THR A 72 -41.39 13.39 -12.17
N ASN A 73 -42.66 13.85 -12.25
CA ASN A 73 -43.40 14.60 -11.21
C ASN A 73 -44.59 13.89 -10.51
N ARG A 74 -44.74 12.55 -10.54
CA ARG A 74 -45.84 11.84 -9.82
C ARG A 74 -45.33 10.99 -8.66
N LYS A 75 -45.97 11.16 -7.48
CA LYS A 75 -45.49 10.73 -6.15
C LYS A 75 -46.54 9.91 -5.37
N ASP A 76 -46.31 8.61 -5.14
CA ASP A 76 -46.99 7.77 -4.14
C ASP A 76 -46.36 7.96 -2.74
N ARG A 77 -47.09 7.70 -1.64
CA ARG A 77 -46.61 7.96 -0.27
C ARG A 77 -46.73 6.74 0.64
N ILE A 78 -45.64 6.36 1.29
CA ILE A 78 -45.61 5.35 2.35
C ILE A 78 -45.53 6.05 3.70
N LYS A 79 -46.33 5.60 4.67
CA LYS A 79 -46.26 6.10 6.05
C LYS A 79 -45.75 5.01 6.97
N ILE A 80 -44.73 5.31 7.74
CA ILE A 80 -44.19 4.41 8.76
C ILE A 80 -44.53 4.97 10.12
N TYR A 81 -45.01 4.11 11.00
CA TYR A 81 -45.24 4.42 12.41
C TYR A 81 -44.37 3.51 13.27
N TRP A 82 -43.58 4.12 14.14
CA TRP A 82 -42.74 3.42 15.10
C TRP A 82 -43.42 3.48 16.46
N ASN A 83 -43.75 2.34 17.06
CA ASN A 83 -44.24 2.29 18.44
C ASN A 83 -43.37 1.38 19.31
N HIS A 84 -43.54 1.46 20.64
CA HIS A 84 -42.71 0.77 21.62
C HIS A 84 -42.88 -0.76 21.66
N ARG A 85 -43.78 -1.34 20.84
CA ARG A 85 -44.02 -2.79 20.74
C ARG A 85 -43.83 -3.36 19.32
N SER A 86 -43.94 -2.53 18.28
CA SER A 86 -43.89 -2.91 16.87
C SER A 86 -43.81 -1.66 15.98
N ALA A 87 -43.30 -1.79 14.75
CA ALA A 87 -43.53 -0.77 13.74
C ALA A 87 -44.64 -1.18 12.77
N VAL A 88 -45.33 -0.21 12.20
CA VAL A 88 -46.29 -0.43 11.13
C VAL A 88 -45.86 0.36 9.90
N ILE A 89 -45.55 -0.33 8.81
CA ILE A 89 -45.30 0.27 7.50
C ILE A 89 -46.60 0.22 6.71
N ASN A 90 -47.16 1.39 6.42
CA ASN A 90 -48.41 1.54 5.71
C ASN A 90 -48.14 1.96 4.25
N LEU A 91 -48.53 1.09 3.33
CA LEU A 91 -48.28 1.18 1.89
C LEU A 91 -49.45 1.82 1.12
N LEU A 92 -50.24 2.71 1.72
CA LEU A 92 -51.37 3.37 1.04
C LEU A 92 -50.91 4.00 -0.30
N ASN A 93 -51.38 3.44 -1.42
CA ASN A 93 -51.05 3.78 -2.81
C ASN A 93 -49.72 3.22 -3.36
N ALA A 94 -48.96 2.44 -2.59
CA ALA A 94 -47.76 1.72 -3.03
C ALA A 94 -48.08 0.25 -3.39
N SER A 95 -49.14 0.02 -4.18
CA SER A 95 -49.66 -1.33 -4.47
C SER A 95 -48.71 -2.21 -5.28
N THR A 96 -47.64 -1.62 -5.81
CA THR A 96 -46.61 -2.31 -6.59
C THR A 96 -45.51 -2.91 -5.72
N ILE A 97 -45.46 -2.66 -4.40
CA ILE A 97 -44.40 -3.22 -3.53
C ILE A 97 -44.73 -4.67 -3.16
N ASN A 98 -43.78 -5.58 -3.40
CA ASN A 98 -43.90 -7.01 -3.11
C ASN A 98 -42.84 -7.55 -2.13
N LYS A 99 -41.85 -6.76 -1.70
CA LYS A 99 -40.93 -7.15 -0.62
C LYS A 99 -40.51 -5.94 0.20
N ILE A 100 -40.29 -6.15 1.50
CA ILE A 100 -39.65 -5.20 2.41
C ILE A 100 -38.44 -5.85 3.05
N SER A 101 -37.33 -5.13 3.09
CA SER A 101 -36.13 -5.48 3.83
C SER A 101 -35.67 -4.29 4.67
N ILE A 102 -35.15 -4.54 5.86
CA ILE A 102 -34.55 -3.53 6.73
C ILE A 102 -33.15 -4.01 7.11
N TYR A 103 -32.17 -3.12 7.01
CA TYR A 103 -30.77 -3.39 7.35
C TYR A 103 -30.28 -2.39 8.41
N ASP A 104 -29.35 -2.83 9.25
CA ASP A 104 -28.56 -1.91 10.06
C ASP A 104 -27.50 -1.18 9.22
N LEU A 105 -26.75 -0.25 9.83
CA LEU A 105 -25.72 0.53 9.14
C LEU A 105 -24.48 -0.30 8.73
N ASN A 106 -24.33 -1.51 9.28
CA ASN A 106 -23.28 -2.45 8.89
C ASN A 106 -23.73 -3.36 7.74
N GLY A 107 -24.92 -3.14 7.19
CA GLY A 107 -25.48 -3.91 6.08
C GLY A 107 -26.09 -5.25 6.48
N ARG A 108 -26.20 -5.56 7.78
CA ARG A 108 -26.85 -6.80 8.25
C ARG A 108 -28.37 -6.64 8.16
N SER A 109 -29.03 -7.62 7.55
CA SER A 109 -30.50 -7.68 7.49
C SER A 109 -31.10 -7.92 8.88
N VAL A 110 -31.99 -7.03 9.31
CA VAL A 110 -32.70 -7.10 10.60
C VAL A 110 -34.17 -7.48 10.47
N PHE A 111 -34.76 -7.31 9.27
CA PHE A 111 -36.13 -7.74 8.98
C PHE A 111 -36.32 -7.92 7.48
N GLN A 112 -37.02 -8.98 7.05
CA GLN A 112 -37.46 -9.15 5.67
C GLN A 112 -38.86 -9.76 5.62
N LEU A 113 -39.66 -9.34 4.65
CA LEU A 113 -41.00 -9.88 4.40
C LEU A 113 -41.37 -9.75 2.92
N ASP A 114 -41.74 -10.86 2.30
CA ASP A 114 -42.41 -10.86 1.00
C ASP A 114 -43.91 -10.57 1.18
N LEU A 115 -44.46 -9.79 0.26
CA LEU A 115 -45.82 -9.25 0.32
C LEU A 115 -46.67 -9.75 -0.83
N ASN A 116 -47.93 -10.02 -0.53
CA ASN A 116 -48.94 -10.22 -1.56
C ASN A 116 -49.31 -8.88 -2.20
N SER A 117 -49.61 -8.90 -3.51
CA SER A 117 -50.07 -7.73 -4.26
C SER A 117 -51.27 -7.08 -3.56
N GLY A 118 -51.23 -5.76 -3.35
CA GLY A 118 -52.28 -5.01 -2.65
C GLY A 118 -52.18 -4.97 -1.12
N SER A 119 -51.08 -5.48 -0.52
CA SER A 119 -50.81 -5.36 0.92
C SER A 119 -50.83 -3.89 1.36
N LYS A 120 -51.71 -3.54 2.30
CA LYS A 120 -51.91 -2.14 2.74
C LYS A 120 -51.04 -1.76 3.94
N SER A 121 -50.69 -2.72 4.79
CA SER A 121 -50.02 -2.44 6.06
C SER A 121 -49.23 -3.65 6.54
N ILE A 122 -48.03 -3.41 7.06
CA ILE A 122 -47.06 -4.45 7.45
C ILE A 122 -46.60 -4.20 8.86
N LYS A 123 -46.66 -5.23 9.71
CA LYS A 123 -46.07 -5.18 11.05
C LYS A 123 -44.59 -5.57 10.97
N VAL A 124 -43.75 -4.76 11.56
CA VAL A 124 -42.32 -4.98 11.74
C VAL A 124 -42.06 -5.24 13.22
N PRO A 125 -41.19 -6.19 13.58
CA PRO A 125 -40.75 -6.42 14.95
C PRO A 125 -40.19 -5.14 15.60
N PHE A 126 -40.11 -5.14 16.93
CA PHE A 126 -39.42 -4.09 17.66
C PHE A 126 -37.96 -3.98 17.18
N MET A 127 -37.50 -2.76 16.92
CA MET A 127 -36.12 -2.46 16.55
C MET A 127 -35.54 -1.45 17.53
N ALA A 128 -34.25 -1.61 17.86
CA ALA A 128 -33.54 -0.67 18.73
C ALA A 128 -33.57 0.75 18.15
N ARG A 129 -33.49 1.78 19.01
CA ARG A 129 -33.42 3.18 18.55
C ARG A 129 -32.15 3.40 17.74
N GLY A 130 -32.29 3.86 16.51
CA GLY A 130 -31.17 4.04 15.59
C GLY A 130 -31.58 4.35 14.17
N VAL A 131 -30.58 4.45 13.30
CA VAL A 131 -30.75 4.62 11.86
C VAL A 131 -30.68 3.26 11.18
N TYR A 132 -31.63 3.01 10.29
CA TYR A 132 -31.71 1.79 9.49
C TYR A 132 -31.89 2.13 8.02
N LEU A 133 -31.55 1.19 7.15
CA LEU A 133 -31.84 1.23 5.73
C LEU A 133 -33.08 0.38 5.46
N LEU A 134 -34.17 1.02 5.06
CA LEU A 134 -35.38 0.36 4.56
C LEU A 134 -35.28 0.23 3.04
N ARG A 135 -35.30 -1.00 2.54
CA ARG A 135 -35.35 -1.35 1.12
C ARG A 135 -36.73 -1.93 0.79
N LEU A 136 -37.39 -1.40 -0.21
CA LEU A 136 -38.68 -1.89 -0.71
C LEU A 136 -38.49 -2.40 -2.13
N ARG A 137 -38.96 -3.61 -2.44
CA ARG A 137 -38.95 -4.17 -3.80
C ARG A 137 -40.32 -4.02 -4.44
N GLY A 138 -40.36 -3.53 -5.66
CA GLY A 138 -41.54 -3.57 -6.51
C GLY A 138 -41.74 -4.93 -7.18
N VAL A 139 -42.97 -5.24 -7.60
CA VAL A 139 -43.34 -6.38 -8.46
C VAL A 139 -42.55 -6.42 -9.76
N ASN A 140 -42.02 -5.27 -10.19
CA ASN A 140 -41.16 -5.10 -11.36
C ASN A 140 -39.66 -5.29 -11.04
N GLY A 141 -39.30 -5.69 -9.83
CA GLY A 141 -37.91 -5.86 -9.38
C GLY A 141 -37.19 -4.58 -8.97
N VAL A 142 -37.82 -3.40 -9.08
CA VAL A 142 -37.19 -2.12 -8.72
C VAL A 142 -37.09 -1.98 -7.20
N TYR A 143 -35.93 -1.55 -6.72
CA TYR A 143 -35.72 -1.27 -5.30
C TYR A 143 -35.83 0.22 -4.98
N HIS A 144 -36.52 0.53 -3.88
CA HIS A 144 -36.57 1.86 -3.28
C HIS A 144 -35.89 1.80 -1.90
N ASN A 145 -34.78 2.53 -1.75
CA ASN A 145 -34.01 2.54 -0.51
C ASN A 145 -34.24 3.85 0.25
N PHE A 146 -34.47 3.75 1.55
CA PHE A 146 -34.74 4.87 2.43
C PHE A 146 -33.93 4.75 3.71
N LYS A 147 -33.36 5.87 4.16
CA LYS A 147 -32.88 6.00 5.53
C LYS A 147 -34.07 6.22 6.45
N VAL A 148 -34.26 5.37 7.44
CA VAL A 148 -35.31 5.51 8.46
C VAL A 148 -34.68 5.61 9.85
N ASN A 149 -35.21 6.50 10.68
CA ASN A 149 -34.75 6.68 12.05
C ASN A 149 -35.87 6.28 13.01
N THR A 150 -35.67 5.18 13.74
CA THR A 150 -36.66 4.64 14.70
C THR A 150 -36.80 5.52 15.94
N SER A 151 -35.93 6.52 16.13
CA SER A 151 -36.06 7.55 17.17
C SER A 151 -37.16 8.57 16.85
N MET A 152 -37.63 8.64 15.60
CA MET A 152 -38.79 9.43 15.21
C MET A 152 -40.05 8.54 15.31
N PRO A 153 -41.18 9.03 15.86
CA PRO A 153 -42.39 8.22 16.01
C PRO A 153 -43.08 7.86 14.68
N SER A 154 -42.79 8.59 13.60
CA SER A 154 -43.29 8.29 12.26
C SER A 154 -42.40 8.88 11.17
N ALA A 155 -42.43 8.28 9.98
CA ALA A 155 -41.80 8.81 8.77
C ALA A 155 -42.77 8.77 7.58
N ILE A 156 -42.66 9.75 6.68
CA ILE A 156 -43.38 9.74 5.39
C ILE A 156 -42.34 9.61 4.29
N LEU A 157 -42.47 8.56 3.49
CA LEU A 157 -41.60 8.26 2.36
C LEU A 157 -42.37 8.47 1.07
N THR A 158 -41.69 8.91 0.02
CA THR A 158 -42.30 9.20 -1.27
C THR A 158 -41.74 8.27 -2.34
N LEU A 159 -42.59 7.58 -3.08
CA LEU A 159 -42.24 6.75 -4.24
C LEU A 159 -42.61 7.50 -5.53
N ASN A 160 -41.80 7.46 -6.58
CA ASN A 160 -42.19 8.01 -7.88
C ASN A 160 -42.78 6.90 -8.77
N LYS A 161 -43.87 7.16 -9.51
CA LYS A 161 -44.61 6.12 -10.26
C LYS A 161 -44.21 6.04 -11.75
N ASP A 162 -44.06 4.78 -12.19
CA ASP A 162 -44.02 4.19 -13.54
C ASP A 162 -42.73 4.25 -14.40
N TYR A 163 -42.13 3.06 -14.59
CA TYR A 163 -41.59 2.58 -15.87
C TYR A 163 -42.46 1.39 -16.31
N SER A 164 -43.17 1.51 -17.43
CA SER A 164 -43.72 0.35 -18.14
C SER A 164 -42.58 -0.36 -18.85
N LEU A 165 -42.08 -1.46 -18.29
CA LEU A 165 -41.22 -2.37 -19.04
C LEU A 165 -42.08 -3.14 -20.03
N GLN A 166 -41.90 -2.85 -21.32
CA GLN A 166 -42.06 -3.92 -22.31
C GLN A 166 -41.08 -5.02 -21.90
N LYS A 167 -41.60 -6.25 -21.69
CA LYS A 167 -40.76 -7.45 -21.56
C LYS A 167 -39.92 -7.57 -22.84
N SER A 168 -38.66 -7.16 -22.82
CA SER A 168 -37.68 -7.84 -23.64
C SER A 168 -37.34 -9.13 -22.91
N SER A 169 -37.83 -10.25 -23.43
CA SER A 169 -37.35 -11.59 -23.09
C SER A 169 -35.92 -11.77 -23.63
N SER A 170 -34.98 -10.95 -23.16
CA SER A 170 -33.55 -11.21 -23.35
C SER A 170 -33.12 -12.01 -22.13
N ALA A 171 -32.70 -13.26 -22.34
CA ALA A 171 -32.02 -14.07 -21.32
C ALA A 171 -31.00 -13.19 -20.58
N SER A 172 -30.97 -13.25 -19.24
CA SER A 172 -29.88 -12.62 -18.49
C SER A 172 -28.58 -13.20 -19.02
N GLN A 173 -27.67 -12.33 -19.48
CA GLN A 173 -26.33 -12.76 -19.84
C GLN A 173 -25.72 -13.52 -18.65
N PRO A 174 -25.09 -14.68 -18.87
CA PRO A 174 -24.44 -15.43 -17.80
C PRO A 174 -23.42 -14.56 -17.07
N ALA A 175 -23.41 -14.64 -15.74
CA ALA A 175 -22.47 -13.92 -14.91
C ALA A 175 -21.37 -14.84 -14.40
N LYS A 176 -20.13 -14.37 -14.40
CA LYS A 176 -18.99 -15.14 -13.88
C LYS A 176 -18.69 -14.75 -12.44
N LEU A 177 -18.85 -15.69 -11.51
CA LEU A 177 -18.36 -15.59 -10.14
C LEU A 177 -16.94 -16.16 -10.07
N LEU A 178 -16.04 -15.43 -9.41
CA LEU A 178 -14.68 -15.88 -9.13
C LEU A 178 -14.56 -16.20 -7.65
N PHE A 179 -14.04 -17.39 -7.34
CA PHE A 179 -13.77 -17.86 -5.99
C PHE A 179 -12.27 -17.98 -5.79
N ARG A 180 -11.72 -17.30 -4.79
CA ARG A 180 -10.28 -17.26 -4.50
C ARG A 180 -9.98 -17.51 -3.03
N HIS A 181 -8.97 -18.32 -2.77
CA HIS A 181 -8.51 -18.64 -1.42
C HIS A 181 -7.02 -19.05 -1.47
N ASP A 182 -6.29 -18.89 -0.36
CA ASP A 182 -4.85 -19.21 -0.29
C ASP A 182 -4.59 -20.73 -0.31
N ASP A 183 -5.56 -21.51 0.17
CA ASP A 183 -5.45 -22.96 0.36
C ASP A 183 -6.04 -23.81 -0.78
N TYR A 184 -6.78 -23.19 -1.71
CA TYR A 184 -7.52 -23.89 -2.77
C TYR A 184 -7.18 -23.34 -4.14
N PHE A 185 -7.35 -24.16 -5.17
CA PHE A 185 -7.33 -23.66 -6.55
C PHE A 185 -8.48 -22.66 -6.76
N PRO A 186 -8.24 -21.56 -7.49
CA PRO A 186 -9.31 -20.64 -7.84
C PRO A 186 -10.31 -21.33 -8.76
N LEU A 187 -11.57 -20.90 -8.66
CA LEU A 187 -12.65 -21.39 -9.50
C LEU A 187 -13.37 -20.22 -10.15
N GLU A 188 -13.57 -20.33 -11.46
CA GLU A 188 -14.53 -19.51 -12.19
C GLU A 188 -15.83 -20.31 -12.34
N TYR A 189 -16.95 -19.72 -11.96
CA TYR A 189 -18.26 -20.37 -12.01
C TYR A 189 -19.25 -19.48 -12.76
N GLU A 190 -19.88 -20.02 -13.79
CA GLU A 190 -20.87 -19.31 -14.59
C GLU A 190 -22.28 -19.51 -14.02
N VAL A 191 -22.95 -18.40 -13.68
CA VAL A 191 -24.30 -18.37 -13.13
C VAL A 191 -25.26 -17.87 -14.20
N ASN A 192 -26.22 -18.72 -14.57
CA ASN A 192 -27.23 -18.42 -15.58
C ASN A 192 -28.47 -17.74 -15.00
N ASP A 193 -28.89 -18.12 -13.79
CA ASP A 193 -29.94 -17.47 -13.02
C ASP A 193 -29.36 -16.88 -11.72
N PRO A 194 -29.25 -15.55 -11.59
CA PRO A 194 -28.76 -14.93 -10.37
C PRO A 194 -29.57 -15.28 -9.12
N GLN A 195 -30.86 -15.65 -9.24
CA GLN A 195 -31.67 -16.01 -8.08
C GLN A 195 -31.45 -17.44 -7.58
N GLU A 196 -30.68 -18.26 -8.29
CA GLU A 196 -30.33 -19.60 -7.87
C GLU A 196 -29.31 -19.56 -6.72
N ASN A 197 -29.53 -20.40 -5.70
CA ASN A 197 -28.56 -20.55 -4.62
C ASN A 197 -27.43 -21.46 -5.12
N VAL A 198 -26.22 -20.90 -5.21
CA VAL A 198 -25.06 -21.58 -5.80
C VAL A 198 -24.39 -22.48 -4.77
N GLU A 199 -24.17 -23.74 -5.10
CA GLU A 199 -23.36 -24.65 -4.29
C GLU A 199 -22.07 -24.98 -5.05
N VAL A 200 -20.93 -24.60 -4.46
CA VAL A 200 -19.60 -24.71 -5.08
C VAL A 200 -18.68 -25.54 -4.21
N THR A 201 -17.85 -26.36 -4.84
CA THR A 201 -16.76 -27.08 -4.16
C THR A 201 -15.40 -26.58 -4.63
N LEU A 202 -14.47 -26.38 -3.70
CA LEU A 202 -13.10 -25.99 -3.99
C LEU A 202 -12.13 -27.15 -3.76
N LYS A 203 -11.20 -27.32 -4.69
CA LYS A 203 -10.14 -28.32 -4.62
C LYS A 203 -8.93 -27.75 -3.88
N ASP A 204 -8.41 -28.49 -2.90
CA ASP A 204 -7.19 -28.11 -2.18
C ASP A 204 -6.02 -27.92 -3.15
N ASP A 205 -5.25 -26.86 -2.96
CA ASP A 205 -3.96 -26.68 -3.62
C ASP A 205 -2.86 -27.25 -2.71
N PRO A 206 -2.20 -28.36 -3.07
CA PRO A 206 -1.19 -29.00 -2.21
C PRO A 206 -0.05 -28.06 -1.79
N ARG A 207 0.27 -27.06 -2.62
CA ARG A 207 1.33 -26.09 -2.34
C ARG A 207 1.06 -25.23 -1.12
N SER A 208 -0.21 -25.02 -0.77
CA SER A 208 -0.61 -24.25 0.40
C SER A 208 -0.06 -24.81 1.71
N LEU A 209 0.25 -26.11 1.76
CA LEU A 209 0.79 -26.79 2.94
C LEU A 209 2.11 -26.22 3.44
N LEU A 210 2.87 -25.52 2.59
CA LEU A 210 4.09 -24.80 2.99
C LEU A 210 3.82 -23.36 3.45
N PHE A 211 2.68 -22.76 3.07
CA PHE A 211 2.48 -21.32 3.20
C PHE A 211 1.53 -20.94 4.34
N ASN A 212 1.63 -21.63 5.48
CA ASN A 212 0.96 -21.21 6.70
C ASN A 212 1.76 -20.10 7.39
N PRO A 213 1.24 -18.86 7.49
CA PRO A 213 1.98 -17.74 8.04
C PRO A 213 2.13 -17.81 9.57
N ASN A 214 1.53 -18.81 10.22
CA ASN A 214 1.61 -19.04 11.67
C ASN A 214 2.56 -20.19 12.03
N GLN A 215 3.28 -20.72 11.06
CA GLN A 215 4.25 -21.79 11.23
C GLN A 215 5.61 -21.35 10.71
N VAL A 216 6.65 -21.98 11.25
CA VAL A 216 8.02 -21.86 10.77
C VAL A 216 8.46 -23.23 10.28
N TYR A 217 8.95 -23.30 9.05
CA TYR A 217 9.41 -24.53 8.43
C TYR A 217 10.94 -24.61 8.45
N SER A 218 11.52 -25.79 8.68
CA SER A 218 12.98 -25.98 8.66
C SER A 218 13.48 -26.39 7.28
N PHE A 219 14.51 -25.70 6.81
CA PHE A 219 15.25 -26.02 5.59
C PHE A 219 16.72 -26.22 5.96
N ASP A 220 17.09 -27.49 6.14
CA ASP A 220 18.42 -27.87 6.57
C ASP A 220 19.19 -28.43 5.37
N PHE A 221 20.15 -27.65 4.87
CA PHE A 221 20.94 -28.00 3.70
C PHE A 221 22.28 -28.59 4.11
N THR A 222 22.69 -29.65 3.42
CA THR A 222 24.07 -30.17 3.47
C THR A 222 24.72 -29.95 2.12
N ILE A 223 25.79 -29.16 2.08
CA ILE A 223 26.49 -28.75 0.86
C ILE A 223 28.00 -28.99 1.03
N SER A 224 28.66 -29.44 -0.02
CA SER A 224 30.11 -29.66 0.00
C SER A 224 30.84 -28.32 0.15
N LYS A 225 32.06 -28.33 0.71
CA LYS A 225 32.88 -27.12 0.80
C LYS A 225 33.18 -26.53 -0.58
N GLU A 226 33.44 -27.39 -1.57
CA GLU A 226 33.71 -27.01 -2.95
C GLU A 226 32.51 -26.30 -3.58
N ASP A 227 31.32 -26.92 -3.51
CA ASP A 227 30.09 -26.34 -4.05
C ASP A 227 29.71 -25.04 -3.36
N SER A 228 29.91 -24.94 -2.04
CA SER A 228 29.67 -23.70 -1.29
C SER A 228 30.59 -22.57 -1.76
N LEU A 229 31.87 -22.86 -2.00
CA LEU A 229 32.83 -21.86 -2.51
C LEU A 229 32.52 -21.46 -3.95
N LEU A 230 32.10 -22.41 -4.79
CA LEU A 230 31.69 -22.12 -6.17
C LEU A 230 30.38 -21.32 -6.22
N MET A 231 29.50 -21.46 -5.23
CA MET A 231 28.29 -20.63 -5.12
C MET A 231 28.61 -19.15 -4.86
N GLU A 232 29.74 -18.86 -4.20
CA GLU A 232 30.24 -17.49 -3.98
C GLU A 232 31.08 -16.98 -5.15
N LYS A 233 32.05 -17.79 -5.60
CA LYS A 233 32.96 -17.41 -6.71
C LYS A 233 32.25 -17.11 -8.02
N GLU A 234 31.21 -17.88 -8.33
CA GLU A 234 30.44 -17.78 -9.58
C GLU A 234 29.03 -17.25 -9.27
N VAL A 235 28.88 -16.41 -8.24
CA VAL A 235 27.58 -15.91 -7.78
C VAL A 235 26.81 -15.17 -8.88
N MET A 236 27.54 -14.45 -9.75
CA MET A 236 26.97 -13.67 -10.85
C MET A 236 26.43 -14.53 -12.00
N ASP A 237 26.90 -15.77 -12.13
CA ASP A 237 26.40 -16.71 -13.14
C ASP A 237 25.08 -17.35 -12.70
N GLU A 238 24.65 -17.13 -11.46
CA GLU A 238 23.42 -17.67 -10.86
C GLU A 238 23.27 -19.20 -11.04
N LEU A 239 24.40 -19.93 -10.98
CA LEU A 239 24.42 -21.37 -11.18
C LEU A 239 23.96 -22.13 -9.94
N TYR A 240 23.08 -23.10 -10.15
CA TYR A 240 22.62 -24.00 -9.09
C TYR A 240 23.69 -25.03 -8.72
N ARG A 241 24.04 -25.10 -7.44
CA ARG A 241 24.92 -26.11 -6.84
C ARG A 241 24.14 -27.23 -6.18
N PRO A 242 24.66 -28.47 -6.17
CA PRO A 242 24.03 -29.58 -5.48
C PRO A 242 24.07 -29.41 -3.96
N ALA A 243 22.93 -29.57 -3.31
CA ALA A 243 22.82 -29.67 -1.86
C ALA A 243 21.81 -30.75 -1.47
N GLN A 244 22.05 -31.50 -0.40
CA GLN A 244 21.02 -32.36 0.19
C GLN A 244 20.10 -31.49 1.05
N LEU A 245 18.79 -31.63 0.89
CA LEU A 245 17.80 -30.90 1.69
C LEU A 245 17.07 -31.85 2.64
N SER A 246 17.06 -31.50 3.91
CA SER A 246 16.11 -31.99 4.90
C SER A 246 15.07 -30.91 5.17
N PHE A 247 13.80 -31.20 4.87
CA PHE A 247 12.67 -30.31 5.13
C PHE A 247 11.90 -30.79 6.37
N ASN A 248 11.78 -29.96 7.39
CA ASN A 248 11.18 -30.33 8.69
C ASN A 248 11.76 -31.63 9.29
N GLY A 249 13.07 -31.84 9.13
CA GLY A 249 13.77 -33.05 9.60
C GLY A 249 13.60 -34.30 8.71
N GLN A 250 12.82 -34.21 7.62
CA GLN A 250 12.69 -35.29 6.65
C GLN A 250 13.60 -35.06 5.45
N ASN A 251 14.47 -36.03 5.16
CA ASN A 251 15.34 -35.97 3.98
C ASN A 251 14.49 -36.00 2.70
N LEU A 252 14.56 -34.91 1.93
CA LEU A 252 13.84 -34.75 0.67
C LEU A 252 14.70 -35.20 -0.53
N GLY A 253 16.03 -35.18 -0.39
CA GLY A 253 16.98 -35.54 -1.43
C GLY A 253 17.81 -34.36 -1.95
N GLN A 254 18.46 -34.56 -3.09
CA GLN A 254 19.37 -33.58 -3.67
C GLN A 254 18.60 -32.53 -4.47
N VAL A 255 18.85 -31.26 -4.16
CA VAL A 255 18.25 -30.08 -4.79
C VAL A 255 19.34 -29.19 -5.40
N GLY A 256 18.92 -28.29 -6.28
CA GLY A 256 19.75 -27.16 -6.69
C GLY A 256 19.60 -26.00 -5.70
N LEU A 257 20.71 -25.43 -5.27
CA LEU A 257 20.76 -24.27 -4.39
C LEU A 257 21.67 -23.19 -4.98
N ARG A 258 21.25 -21.93 -4.87
CA ARG A 258 22.07 -20.76 -5.21
C ARG A 258 21.65 -19.54 -4.40
N TYR A 259 22.48 -18.50 -4.39
CA TYR A 259 22.04 -17.17 -3.97
C TYR A 259 21.04 -16.56 -4.98
N LYS A 260 20.11 -15.74 -4.46
CA LYS A 260 19.14 -14.93 -5.20
C LYS A 260 19.49 -13.46 -5.01
N GLY A 261 19.49 -12.71 -6.09
CA GLY A 261 19.58 -11.26 -6.05
C GLY A 261 19.98 -10.67 -7.40
N SER A 262 20.19 -9.36 -7.42
CA SER A 262 20.69 -8.56 -8.55
C SER A 262 21.56 -7.43 -7.99
N ASP A 263 21.47 -6.20 -8.50
CA ASP A 263 22.35 -5.08 -8.16
C ASP A 263 22.42 -4.78 -6.66
N TYR A 264 21.27 -4.60 -6.01
CA TYR A 264 21.20 -4.22 -4.59
C TYR A 264 21.54 -5.34 -3.60
N SER A 265 21.74 -6.57 -4.09
CA SER A 265 22.09 -7.72 -3.27
C SER A 265 23.38 -8.39 -3.72
N LEU A 266 23.43 -9.03 -4.89
CA LEU A 266 24.64 -9.75 -5.33
C LEU A 266 25.78 -8.76 -5.68
N ASN A 267 25.56 -7.78 -6.54
CA ASN A 267 26.61 -6.81 -6.90
C ASN A 267 27.02 -5.94 -5.71
N ASN A 268 26.10 -5.66 -4.78
CA ASN A 268 26.42 -4.93 -3.56
C ASN A 268 27.20 -5.77 -2.53
N CYS A 269 27.10 -7.10 -2.58
CA CYS A 269 27.65 -8.01 -1.57
C CYS A 269 28.84 -8.85 -2.02
N PHE A 270 29.11 -8.93 -3.32
CA PHE A 270 30.24 -9.68 -3.85
C PHE A 270 31.03 -8.84 -4.83
N ASP A 271 32.35 -8.97 -4.76
CA ASP A 271 33.23 -8.49 -5.81
C ASP A 271 32.97 -9.31 -7.09
N THR A 272 32.54 -8.66 -8.16
CA THR A 272 32.09 -9.32 -9.40
C THR A 272 33.23 -9.95 -10.20
N THR A 273 34.50 -9.69 -9.84
CA THR A 273 35.68 -10.25 -10.51
C THR A 273 36.22 -11.47 -9.76
N THR A 274 36.25 -11.43 -8.43
CA THR A 274 36.85 -12.44 -7.57
C THR A 274 35.82 -13.36 -6.91
N GLY A 275 34.57 -12.91 -6.81
CA GLY A 275 33.48 -13.53 -6.06
C GLY A 275 33.69 -13.50 -4.54
N GLU A 276 34.62 -12.68 -4.04
CA GLU A 276 34.79 -12.46 -2.61
C GLU A 276 33.60 -11.67 -2.06
N ARG A 277 33.04 -12.15 -0.95
CA ARG A 277 31.93 -11.46 -0.27
C ARG A 277 32.46 -10.29 0.56
N PHE A 278 31.84 -9.12 0.42
CA PHE A 278 32.12 -7.99 1.28
C PHE A 278 31.60 -8.20 2.71
N ASP A 279 32.37 -7.78 3.71
CA ASP A 279 31.93 -7.76 5.12
C ASP A 279 31.07 -6.53 5.41
N LYS A 280 29.87 -6.52 4.84
CA LYS A 280 28.79 -5.58 5.17
C LYS A 280 27.70 -6.33 5.94
N GLU A 281 27.06 -5.68 6.90
CA GLU A 281 25.99 -6.30 7.70
C GLU A 281 24.88 -6.91 6.83
N ILE A 282 24.40 -6.15 5.83
CA ILE A 282 23.37 -6.59 4.88
C ILE A 282 23.79 -7.81 4.03
N CYS A 283 25.11 -8.05 3.89
CA CYS A 283 25.69 -9.12 3.08
C CYS A 283 25.95 -10.41 3.86
N ARG A 284 25.86 -10.38 5.20
CA ARG A 284 26.04 -11.57 6.05
C ARG A 284 24.97 -12.63 5.79
N LYS A 285 23.80 -12.21 5.31
CA LYS A 285 22.68 -13.08 5.00
C LYS A 285 22.09 -12.71 3.64
N ILE A 286 22.09 -13.67 2.72
CA ILE A 286 21.67 -13.45 1.34
C ILE A 286 20.53 -14.40 1.01
N SER A 287 19.54 -13.89 0.28
CA SER A 287 18.39 -14.67 -0.16
C SER A 287 18.84 -15.89 -0.97
N LEU A 288 18.11 -16.99 -0.84
CA LEU A 288 18.43 -18.24 -1.52
C LEU A 288 17.32 -18.61 -2.49
N LYS A 289 17.70 -19.36 -3.52
CA LYS A 289 16.77 -19.98 -4.45
C LYS A 289 17.00 -21.48 -4.48
N VAL A 290 15.93 -22.23 -4.27
CA VAL A 290 15.95 -23.69 -4.18
C VAL A 290 15.19 -24.26 -5.37
N LYS A 291 15.86 -25.07 -6.20
CA LYS A 291 15.25 -25.78 -7.33
C LYS A 291 15.25 -27.27 -7.05
N PHE A 292 14.11 -27.78 -6.57
CA PHE A 292 13.94 -29.17 -6.15
C PHE A 292 14.26 -30.16 -7.28
N ASN A 293 13.89 -29.82 -8.51
CA ASN A 293 14.03 -30.70 -9.65
C ASN A 293 15.29 -30.46 -10.49
N LYS A 294 16.30 -29.75 -9.96
CA LYS A 294 17.52 -29.42 -10.72
C LYS A 294 18.35 -30.65 -11.07
N PHE A 295 18.51 -31.56 -10.11
CA PHE A 295 19.31 -32.79 -10.25
C PHE A 295 18.46 -34.07 -10.16
N GLN A 296 17.18 -33.92 -9.84
CA GLN A 296 16.21 -35.01 -9.76
C GLN A 296 14.89 -34.58 -10.40
N ASP A 297 14.68 -34.89 -11.68
CA ASP A 297 13.57 -34.35 -12.50
C ASP A 297 12.17 -34.48 -11.89
N LYS A 298 11.95 -35.53 -11.09
CA LYS A 298 10.66 -35.84 -10.45
C LYS A 298 10.53 -35.28 -9.03
N LEU A 299 11.60 -34.81 -8.40
CA LEU A 299 11.55 -34.32 -7.03
C LEU A 299 10.74 -33.03 -6.94
N ARG A 300 9.79 -32.99 -6.00
CA ARG A 300 8.91 -31.85 -5.74
C ARG A 300 8.74 -31.68 -4.24
N LEU A 301 8.55 -30.44 -3.81
CA LEU A 301 8.00 -30.14 -2.48
C LEU A 301 6.56 -29.66 -2.66
N TYR A 302 5.59 -30.48 -2.26
CA TYR A 302 4.16 -30.19 -2.44
C TYR A 302 3.81 -29.72 -3.87
N GLU A 303 4.28 -30.43 -4.90
CA GLU A 303 4.15 -30.09 -6.35
C GLU A 303 5.03 -28.93 -6.88
N MET A 304 5.70 -28.16 -6.01
CA MET A 304 6.62 -27.09 -6.42
C MET A 304 7.90 -27.64 -7.03
N LYS A 305 8.37 -26.96 -8.07
CA LYS A 305 9.71 -27.16 -8.65
C LYS A 305 10.75 -26.26 -8.02
N GLU A 306 10.32 -25.13 -7.48
CA GLU A 306 11.19 -24.06 -7.03
C GLU A 306 10.58 -23.33 -5.83
N LEU A 307 11.43 -22.76 -4.97
CA LEU A 307 11.07 -21.93 -3.83
C LEU A 307 12.12 -20.84 -3.64
N ASN A 308 11.67 -19.65 -3.24
CA ASN A 308 12.57 -18.57 -2.82
C ASN A 308 12.59 -18.49 -1.29
N LEU A 309 13.77 -18.35 -0.71
CA LEU A 309 13.97 -18.09 0.71
C LEU A 309 14.55 -16.68 0.82
N HIS A 310 13.70 -15.69 1.07
CA HIS A 310 14.09 -14.30 1.22
C HIS A 310 14.76 -14.09 2.58
N SER A 311 15.97 -13.54 2.56
CA SER A 311 16.73 -13.21 3.78
C SER A 311 16.11 -12.06 4.57
N MET A 312 15.34 -11.20 3.89
CA MET A 312 14.75 -9.97 4.43
C MET A 312 15.83 -9.06 5.05
N SER A 313 17.05 -9.06 4.52
CA SER A 313 18.17 -8.34 5.12
C SER A 313 17.93 -6.82 5.16
N ASN A 314 17.25 -6.26 4.15
CA ASN A 314 16.91 -4.83 4.11
C ASN A 314 15.60 -4.46 4.86
N ASP A 315 14.79 -5.45 5.23
CA ASP A 315 13.58 -5.24 6.04
C ASP A 315 13.92 -5.41 7.53
N GLY A 316 14.05 -4.30 8.25
CA GLY A 316 14.32 -4.29 9.69
C GLY A 316 13.34 -5.10 10.54
N THR A 317 12.12 -5.37 10.05
CA THR A 317 11.08 -6.11 10.76
C THR A 317 11.01 -7.59 10.39
N LYS A 318 11.48 -7.97 9.20
CA LYS A 318 11.31 -9.31 8.61
C LYS A 318 9.83 -9.67 8.38
N MET A 319 8.97 -8.69 8.13
CA MET A 319 7.51 -8.85 8.00
C MET A 319 6.90 -8.21 6.74
N HIS A 320 7.62 -7.39 5.99
CA HIS A 320 7.05 -6.63 4.87
C HIS A 320 6.49 -7.54 3.77
N ASP A 321 7.25 -8.52 3.28
CA ASP A 321 6.76 -9.52 2.32
C ASP A 321 5.49 -10.24 2.83
N MET A 322 5.49 -10.65 4.10
CA MET A 322 4.37 -11.35 4.74
C MET A 322 3.08 -10.52 4.77
N LEU A 323 3.20 -9.20 4.92
CA LEU A 323 2.08 -8.26 4.95
C LEU A 323 1.65 -7.85 3.54
N ALA A 324 2.60 -7.47 2.70
CA ALA A 324 2.38 -6.89 1.38
C ALA A 324 1.72 -7.91 0.43
N TYR A 325 2.32 -9.10 0.28
CA TYR A 325 1.74 -10.14 -0.58
C TYR A 325 0.34 -10.53 -0.13
N LYS A 326 0.11 -10.60 1.19
CA LYS A 326 -1.22 -10.89 1.70
C LYS A 326 -2.23 -9.78 1.36
N MET A 327 -1.83 -8.51 1.45
CA MET A 327 -2.72 -7.39 1.12
C MET A 327 -3.14 -7.43 -0.35
N PHE A 328 -2.22 -7.77 -1.26
CA PHE A 328 -2.54 -8.01 -2.66
C PHE A 328 -3.55 -9.16 -2.84
N ARG A 329 -3.34 -10.31 -2.18
CA ARG A 329 -4.29 -11.46 -2.24
C ARG A 329 -5.67 -11.12 -1.66
N ASP A 330 -5.72 -10.41 -0.54
CA ASP A 330 -6.97 -9.93 0.08
C ASP A 330 -7.72 -8.95 -0.84
N MET A 331 -6.98 -8.26 -1.72
CA MET A 331 -7.54 -7.42 -2.78
C MET A 331 -7.85 -8.18 -4.08
N GLY A 332 -7.71 -9.50 -4.10
CA GLY A 332 -7.99 -10.33 -5.26
C GLY A 332 -6.93 -10.22 -6.36
N ILE A 333 -5.70 -9.88 -6.02
CA ILE A 333 -4.56 -9.94 -6.93
C ILE A 333 -3.91 -11.32 -6.78
N TYR A 334 -3.59 -11.95 -7.90
CA TYR A 334 -2.80 -13.17 -7.88
C TYR A 334 -1.38 -12.81 -7.43
N SER A 335 -0.97 -13.34 -6.30
CA SER A 335 0.33 -13.01 -5.69
C SER A 335 0.95 -14.22 -5.01
N PRO A 336 2.28 -14.21 -4.82
CA PRO A 336 2.97 -15.21 -4.03
C PRO A 336 2.35 -15.41 -2.65
N ARG A 337 2.33 -16.65 -2.17
CA ARG A 337 2.09 -16.96 -0.77
C ARG A 337 3.41 -16.97 0.01
N THR A 338 3.31 -16.80 1.33
CA THR A 338 4.47 -16.66 2.19
C THR A 338 4.31 -17.37 3.53
N SER A 339 5.41 -17.88 4.07
CA SER A 339 5.55 -18.40 5.43
C SER A 339 6.96 -18.13 5.97
N TYR A 340 7.16 -18.33 7.27
CA TYR A 340 8.49 -18.23 7.85
C TYR A 340 9.28 -19.52 7.67
N ALA A 341 10.58 -19.38 7.48
CA ALA A 341 11.53 -20.47 7.38
C ALA A 341 12.68 -20.25 8.36
N LYS A 342 13.23 -21.35 8.89
CA LYS A 342 14.54 -21.36 9.54
C LYS A 342 15.50 -22.15 8.66
N VAL A 343 16.66 -21.57 8.36
CA VAL A 343 17.62 -22.15 7.41
C VAL A 343 18.88 -22.57 8.15
N SER A 344 19.43 -23.73 7.79
CA SER A 344 20.73 -24.20 8.30
C SER A 344 21.61 -24.71 7.16
N PHE A 345 22.92 -24.48 7.25
CA PHE A 345 23.93 -25.10 6.37
C PHE A 345 24.86 -25.99 7.18
N ASN A 346 24.98 -27.26 6.80
CA ASN A 346 25.89 -28.22 7.44
C ASN A 346 25.74 -28.26 8.97
N GLY A 347 24.49 -28.17 9.47
CA GLY A 347 24.16 -28.14 10.89
C GLY A 347 24.28 -26.78 11.58
N VAL A 348 24.75 -25.74 10.89
CA VAL A 348 24.89 -24.37 11.42
C VAL A 348 23.68 -23.53 11.04
N TYR A 349 22.97 -23.02 12.04
CA TYR A 349 21.82 -22.13 11.86
C TYR A 349 22.22 -20.80 11.20
N GLN A 350 21.47 -20.38 10.19
CA GLN A 350 21.71 -19.18 9.37
C GLN A 350 20.66 -18.09 9.59
N GLY A 351 19.73 -18.28 10.52
CA GLY A 351 18.69 -17.30 10.84
C GLY A 351 17.32 -17.56 10.20
N VAL A 352 16.42 -16.60 10.38
CA VAL A 352 15.03 -16.60 9.91
C VAL A 352 14.93 -16.07 8.48
N PHE A 353 14.24 -16.79 7.61
CA PHE A 353 13.94 -16.37 6.24
C PHE A 353 12.43 -16.33 6.04
N VAL A 354 11.98 -15.69 4.96
CA VAL A 354 10.61 -15.85 4.45
C VAL A 354 10.64 -16.79 3.26
N ALA A 355 9.90 -17.90 3.33
CA ALA A 355 9.64 -18.74 2.18
C ALA A 355 8.58 -18.06 1.30
N VAL A 356 8.96 -17.67 0.09
CA VAL A 356 8.12 -16.98 -0.90
C VAL A 356 7.87 -17.92 -2.08
N GLU A 357 6.59 -18.12 -2.41
CA GLU A 357 6.18 -18.92 -3.56
C GLU A 357 6.82 -18.41 -4.85
N ALA A 358 7.47 -19.30 -5.61
CA ALA A 358 8.06 -18.92 -6.89
C ALA A 358 6.98 -18.58 -7.92
N VAL A 359 7.13 -17.44 -8.60
CA VAL A 359 6.31 -17.09 -9.76
C VAL A 359 6.90 -17.79 -10.98
N ASP A 360 6.43 -19.01 -11.23
CA ASP A 360 6.87 -19.88 -12.33
C ASP A 360 5.67 -20.52 -13.05
N GLY A 361 5.92 -21.47 -13.95
CA GLY A 361 4.87 -22.24 -14.62
C GLY A 361 3.95 -23.05 -13.69
N ARG A 362 4.37 -23.37 -12.45
CA ARG A 362 3.48 -23.99 -11.44
C ARG A 362 2.57 -22.95 -10.80
N PHE A 363 3.07 -21.75 -10.56
CA PHE A 363 2.26 -20.63 -10.12
C PHE A 363 1.17 -20.30 -11.14
N THR A 364 1.50 -20.17 -12.42
CA THR A 364 0.52 -19.85 -13.46
C THR A 364 -0.50 -20.99 -13.64
N LYS A 365 -0.05 -22.24 -13.72
CA LYS A 365 -0.93 -23.44 -13.79
C LYS A 365 -1.91 -23.56 -12.62
N SER A 366 -1.53 -23.03 -11.46
CA SER A 366 -2.42 -22.97 -10.31
C SER A 366 -3.50 -21.92 -10.42
N ARG A 367 -3.15 -20.72 -10.89
CA ARG A 367 -4.04 -19.56 -10.85
C ARG A 367 -4.93 -19.50 -12.10
N TRP A 368 -4.45 -20.09 -13.19
CA TRP A 368 -5.13 -20.21 -14.47
C TRP A 368 -5.10 -21.68 -14.95
N PRO A 369 -5.86 -22.60 -14.34
CA PRO A 369 -5.78 -24.04 -14.66
C PRO A 369 -6.00 -24.38 -16.14
N GLU A 370 -6.78 -23.59 -16.86
CA GLU A 370 -7.10 -23.79 -18.28
C GLU A 370 -6.11 -23.12 -19.24
N ALA A 371 -5.23 -22.23 -18.77
CA ALA A 371 -4.33 -21.44 -19.61
C ALA A 371 -2.91 -21.31 -19.05
N GLY A 372 -2.58 -22.07 -18.01
CA GLY A 372 -1.39 -21.89 -17.17
C GLY A 372 -0.05 -21.98 -17.87
N ASP A 373 -0.01 -22.49 -19.10
CA ASP A 373 1.22 -22.64 -19.89
C ASP A 373 1.55 -21.37 -20.73
N GLY A 374 0.85 -20.25 -20.51
CA GLY A 374 1.12 -18.97 -21.17
C GLY A 374 2.46 -18.30 -20.82
N ASN A 375 2.71 -17.15 -21.43
CA ASN A 375 3.98 -16.43 -21.32
C ASN A 375 4.10 -15.66 -20.01
N LEU A 376 5.22 -15.83 -19.30
CA LEU A 376 5.53 -15.15 -18.06
C LEU A 376 6.77 -14.27 -18.27
N TYR A 377 6.66 -13.00 -17.93
CA TYR A 377 7.73 -12.00 -18.03
C TYR A 377 8.04 -11.45 -16.64
N LYS A 378 9.30 -11.16 -16.36
CA LYS A 378 9.73 -10.49 -15.12
C LYS A 378 10.18 -9.08 -15.47
N GLU A 379 9.59 -8.06 -14.83
CA GLU A 379 10.01 -6.65 -14.98
C GLU A 379 10.02 -6.17 -16.45
N VAL A 380 8.97 -6.54 -17.19
CA VAL A 380 8.77 -6.16 -18.60
C VAL A 380 7.50 -5.34 -18.73
N TRP A 381 7.59 -4.19 -19.37
CA TRP A 381 6.46 -3.28 -19.57
C TRP A 381 6.17 -3.07 -21.07
N PRO A 382 4.93 -2.76 -21.51
CA PRO A 382 4.65 -2.46 -22.91
C PRO A 382 5.23 -1.09 -23.33
N VAL A 383 6.55 -0.99 -23.49
CA VAL A 383 7.29 0.24 -23.87
C VAL A 383 7.91 0.19 -25.26
N SER A 384 7.87 -0.97 -25.93
CA SER A 384 8.57 -1.19 -27.20
C SER A 384 7.70 -1.91 -28.23
N ASN A 385 7.93 -1.64 -29.51
CA ASN A 385 7.41 -2.43 -30.64
C ASN A 385 8.35 -3.56 -31.08
N GLU A 386 9.53 -3.68 -30.47
CA GLU A 386 10.52 -4.70 -30.82
C GLU A 386 10.19 -6.04 -30.15
N LEU A 387 10.12 -7.11 -30.94
CA LEU A 387 9.88 -8.47 -30.42
C LEU A 387 11.01 -8.95 -29.51
N SER A 388 12.26 -8.60 -29.82
CA SER A 388 13.46 -9.02 -29.06
C SER A 388 13.38 -8.59 -27.60
N TYR A 389 12.95 -7.36 -27.32
CA TYR A 389 12.79 -6.83 -25.96
C TYR A 389 11.93 -7.75 -25.08
N TYR A 390 10.79 -8.23 -25.60
CA TYR A 390 9.91 -9.11 -24.84
C TYR A 390 10.43 -10.55 -24.80
N PHE A 391 11.00 -11.05 -25.90
CA PHE A 391 11.49 -12.43 -26.02
C PHE A 391 12.67 -12.70 -25.08
N GLU A 392 13.65 -11.79 -25.00
CA GLU A 392 14.84 -11.93 -24.16
C GLU A 392 14.50 -11.95 -22.66
N ASN A 393 13.36 -11.39 -22.27
CA ASN A 393 12.93 -11.29 -20.88
C ASN A 393 11.90 -12.35 -20.46
N LEU A 394 11.58 -13.29 -21.34
CA LEU A 394 10.60 -14.34 -21.13
C LEU A 394 11.13 -15.42 -20.15
N LYS A 395 10.29 -15.83 -19.18
CA LYS A 395 10.63 -16.79 -18.11
C LYS A 395 9.98 -18.17 -18.27
N THR A 396 8.99 -18.30 -19.14
CA THR A 396 8.37 -19.57 -19.57
C THR A 396 8.36 -19.62 -21.09
N ASN A 397 8.33 -20.79 -21.72
CA ASN A 397 8.32 -20.91 -23.19
C ASN A 397 9.54 -20.26 -23.91
N ASN A 398 10.66 -20.08 -23.20
CA ASN A 398 11.88 -19.43 -23.68
C ASN A 398 12.88 -20.38 -24.38
N ASP A 399 12.60 -21.69 -24.40
CA ASP A 399 13.42 -22.70 -25.10
C ASP A 399 13.09 -22.78 -26.62
N ASP A 400 12.17 -21.95 -27.11
CA ASP A 400 11.75 -21.90 -28.52
C ASP A 400 12.36 -20.67 -29.21
N GLN A 401 12.85 -20.81 -30.44
CA GLN A 401 13.39 -19.69 -31.24
C GLN A 401 12.29 -18.86 -31.94
N ASP A 402 11.02 -19.21 -31.76
CA ASP A 402 9.90 -18.46 -32.29
C ASP A 402 9.60 -17.17 -31.50
N SER A 403 10.25 -16.08 -31.90
CA SER A 403 10.00 -14.74 -31.36
C SER A 403 8.56 -14.23 -31.61
N THR A 404 7.76 -14.86 -32.46
CA THR A 404 6.36 -14.41 -32.69
C THR A 404 5.46 -14.68 -31.48
N LYS A 405 5.87 -15.54 -30.54
CA LYS A 405 5.12 -15.81 -29.29
C LYS A 405 4.88 -14.58 -28.43
N VAL A 406 5.75 -13.58 -28.53
CA VAL A 406 5.62 -12.33 -27.76
C VAL A 406 4.92 -11.20 -28.55
N ALA A 407 4.38 -11.49 -29.74
CA ALA A 407 3.71 -10.50 -30.59
C ALA A 407 2.51 -9.84 -29.90
N ARG A 408 1.90 -10.50 -28.91
CA ARG A 408 0.81 -9.91 -28.14
C ARG A 408 1.26 -8.74 -27.29
N MET A 409 2.45 -8.77 -26.71
CA MET A 409 3.00 -7.66 -25.95
C MET A 409 3.34 -6.46 -26.85
N VAL A 410 3.85 -6.73 -28.06
CA VAL A 410 4.00 -5.69 -29.11
C VAL A 410 2.65 -5.08 -29.49
N ASN A 411 1.60 -5.90 -29.65
CA ASN A 411 0.26 -5.41 -29.94
C ASN A 411 -0.33 -4.62 -28.76
N PHE A 412 0.00 -4.98 -27.52
CA PHE A 412 -0.39 -4.21 -26.34
C PHE A 412 0.30 -2.84 -26.35
N TYR A 413 1.61 -2.77 -26.57
CA TYR A 413 2.32 -1.51 -26.76
C TYR A 413 1.70 -0.66 -27.87
N ASN A 414 1.43 -1.23 -29.05
CA ASN A 414 0.82 -0.50 -30.16
C ASN A 414 -0.60 0.02 -29.83
N ALA A 415 -1.38 -0.75 -29.07
CA ALA A 415 -2.69 -0.32 -28.60
C ALA A 415 -2.58 0.90 -27.68
N VAL A 416 -1.65 0.89 -26.72
CA VAL A 416 -1.37 2.04 -25.85
C VAL A 416 -0.84 3.22 -26.67
N ASN A 417 0.17 2.99 -27.50
CA ASN A 417 0.87 4.03 -28.24
C ASN A 417 -0.05 4.75 -29.24
N THR A 418 -1.06 4.06 -29.79
CA THR A 418 -2.04 4.66 -30.70
C THR A 418 -3.31 5.15 -30.00
N SER A 419 -3.41 5.04 -28.68
CA SER A 419 -4.58 5.50 -27.92
C SER A 419 -4.54 7.00 -27.63
N THR A 420 -5.73 7.60 -27.64
CA THR A 420 -6.08 8.85 -26.95
C THR A 420 -6.84 8.51 -25.68
N SER A 421 -7.13 9.49 -24.82
CA SER A 421 -7.96 9.28 -23.63
C SER A 421 -9.28 8.58 -23.95
N GLU A 422 -10.00 9.04 -24.98
CA GLU A 422 -11.31 8.53 -25.37
C GLU A 422 -11.27 7.09 -25.93
N THR A 423 -10.17 6.72 -26.60
CA THR A 423 -10.03 5.42 -27.27
C THR A 423 -9.26 4.39 -26.45
N PHE A 424 -8.61 4.82 -25.36
CA PHE A 424 -7.72 4.00 -24.53
C PHE A 424 -8.42 2.76 -24.00
N THR A 425 -9.59 2.94 -23.36
CA THR A 425 -10.32 1.83 -22.77
C THR A 425 -10.71 0.76 -23.79
N GLU A 426 -11.22 1.17 -24.94
CA GLU A 426 -11.61 0.25 -26.02
C GLU A 426 -10.41 -0.51 -26.57
N LYS A 427 -9.31 0.20 -26.87
CA LYS A 427 -8.12 -0.39 -27.49
C LYS A 427 -7.33 -1.29 -26.55
N VAL A 428 -7.34 -1.00 -25.25
CA VAL A 428 -6.47 -1.66 -24.26
C VAL A 428 -7.20 -2.74 -23.45
N SER A 429 -8.52 -2.64 -23.28
CA SER A 429 -9.31 -3.69 -22.61
C SER A 429 -9.23 -5.09 -23.23
N PRO A 430 -8.88 -5.32 -24.51
CA PRO A 430 -8.58 -6.65 -25.03
C PRO A 430 -7.36 -7.30 -24.36
N PHE A 431 -6.38 -6.49 -23.92
CA PHE A 431 -5.14 -6.95 -23.32
C PHE A 431 -5.26 -7.10 -21.80
N ILE A 432 -5.85 -6.15 -21.10
CA ILE A 432 -5.88 -6.14 -19.62
C ILE A 432 -7.29 -6.07 -19.04
N ASP A 433 -7.43 -6.45 -17.77
CA ASP A 433 -8.61 -6.11 -16.97
C ASP A 433 -8.29 -4.90 -16.09
N PHE A 434 -8.87 -3.74 -16.42
CA PHE A 434 -8.62 -2.50 -15.68
C PHE A 434 -9.01 -2.58 -14.20
N ASN A 435 -10.05 -3.32 -13.82
CA ASN A 435 -10.41 -3.43 -12.40
C ASN A 435 -9.34 -4.22 -11.63
N TYR A 436 -8.74 -5.23 -12.25
CA TYR A 436 -7.62 -5.94 -11.66
C TYR A 436 -6.39 -5.04 -11.51
N TRP A 437 -6.00 -4.32 -12.57
CA TRP A 437 -4.84 -3.43 -12.56
C TRP A 437 -4.99 -2.25 -11.59
N ILE A 438 -6.18 -1.65 -11.50
CA ILE A 438 -6.45 -0.56 -10.55
C ILE A 438 -6.41 -1.07 -9.09
N ARG A 439 -6.86 -2.30 -8.82
CA ARG A 439 -6.71 -2.92 -7.49
C ARG A 439 -5.26 -3.19 -7.14
N TYR A 440 -4.45 -3.62 -8.10
CA TYR A 440 -3.01 -3.75 -7.92
C TYR A 440 -2.40 -2.40 -7.55
N LEU A 441 -2.62 -1.37 -8.37
CA LEU A 441 -2.06 -0.03 -8.18
C LEU A 441 -2.49 0.59 -6.84
N ALA A 442 -3.73 0.35 -6.40
CA ALA A 442 -4.21 0.83 -5.11
C ALA A 442 -3.43 0.21 -3.93
N VAL A 443 -3.13 -1.09 -3.98
CA VAL A 443 -2.31 -1.75 -2.96
C VAL A 443 -0.88 -1.24 -3.03
N ASP A 444 -0.28 -1.28 -4.21
CA ASP A 444 1.10 -0.86 -4.50
C ASP A 444 1.40 0.54 -3.95
N ARG A 445 0.49 1.49 -4.23
CA ARG A 445 0.62 2.86 -3.71
C ARG A 445 0.37 2.97 -2.21
N ALA A 446 -0.60 2.23 -1.66
CA ALA A 446 -0.91 2.30 -0.22
C ALA A 446 0.20 1.75 0.67
N ILE A 447 0.95 0.76 0.18
CA ILE A 447 2.10 0.18 0.90
C ILE A 447 3.43 0.88 0.58
N LYS A 448 3.41 1.94 -0.24
CA LYS A 448 4.60 2.67 -0.70
C LYS A 448 5.67 1.74 -1.32
N ASN A 449 5.28 0.95 -2.32
CA ASN A 449 6.25 0.25 -3.15
C ASN A 449 6.90 1.23 -4.15
N TRP A 450 7.86 2.01 -3.69
CA TRP A 450 8.48 3.09 -4.48
C TRP A 450 9.27 2.57 -5.70
N ASP A 451 9.84 1.37 -5.59
CA ASP A 451 10.57 0.67 -6.66
C ASP A 451 9.64 -0.24 -7.51
N GLY A 452 8.32 -0.05 -7.37
CA GLY A 452 7.31 -0.81 -8.09
C GLY A 452 7.04 -0.28 -9.50
N ILE A 453 5.82 -0.51 -9.97
CA ILE A 453 5.40 -0.17 -11.34
C ILE A 453 5.35 1.34 -11.64
N THR A 454 5.47 2.18 -10.61
CA THR A 454 5.46 3.64 -10.71
C THR A 454 6.86 4.25 -10.59
N GLY A 455 7.88 3.46 -10.25
CA GLY A 455 9.29 3.85 -10.24
C GLY A 455 9.90 3.67 -11.61
N TRP A 456 10.08 4.77 -12.35
CA TRP A 456 10.52 4.74 -13.75
C TRP A 456 11.98 5.12 -13.89
N TYR A 457 12.84 4.13 -14.14
CA TYR A 457 14.26 4.29 -14.37
C TYR A 457 14.59 4.42 -15.85
N ILE A 458 15.73 5.03 -16.13
CA ILE A 458 16.30 5.13 -17.47
C ILE A 458 17.29 3.98 -17.67
N GLY A 459 16.93 3.01 -18.50
CA GLY A 459 17.86 1.98 -18.98
C GLY A 459 18.53 2.39 -20.29
N ASP A 460 19.49 1.58 -20.74
CA ASP A 460 20.31 1.86 -21.94
C ASP A 460 19.46 2.07 -23.21
N ASN A 461 18.40 1.26 -23.36
CA ASN A 461 17.56 1.25 -24.57
C ASN A 461 16.08 1.50 -24.29
N TYR A 462 15.63 1.34 -23.04
CA TYR A 462 14.22 1.38 -22.66
C TYR A 462 14.04 1.97 -21.27
N LEU A 463 12.85 2.52 -21.02
CA LEU A 463 12.41 2.85 -19.66
C LEU A 463 12.10 1.57 -18.90
N LEU A 464 12.50 1.52 -17.64
CA LEU A 464 12.40 0.33 -16.78
C LEU A 464 11.61 0.64 -15.52
N ASN A 465 10.90 -0.36 -15.02
CA ASN A 465 10.27 -0.38 -13.71
C ASN A 465 10.44 -1.79 -13.11
N HIS A 466 10.38 -1.90 -11.78
CA HIS A 466 10.78 -3.13 -11.08
C HIS A 466 9.65 -3.72 -10.22
N ASN A 467 9.93 -4.88 -9.61
CA ASN A 467 9.11 -5.52 -8.57
C ASN A 467 7.74 -6.06 -9.04
N PHE A 468 7.69 -6.59 -10.27
CA PHE A 468 6.53 -7.32 -10.77
C PHE A 468 6.87 -8.39 -11.82
N PHE A 469 5.89 -9.26 -12.06
CA PHE A 469 5.79 -10.11 -13.25
C PHE A 469 4.56 -9.72 -14.06
N LEU A 470 4.62 -9.90 -15.37
CA LEU A 470 3.43 -9.97 -16.23
C LEU A 470 3.22 -11.41 -16.68
N TYR A 471 1.99 -11.89 -16.56
CA TYR A 471 1.58 -13.18 -17.10
C TYR A 471 0.53 -12.97 -18.20
N GLU A 472 0.87 -13.42 -19.39
CA GLU A 472 0.01 -13.44 -20.55
C GLU A 472 -0.78 -14.75 -20.59
N GLU A 473 -2.09 -14.64 -20.39
CA GLU A 473 -2.99 -15.77 -20.48
C GLU A 473 -3.30 -16.11 -21.95
N GLU A 474 -2.70 -17.19 -22.44
CA GLU A 474 -2.82 -17.67 -23.81
C GLU A 474 -4.10 -18.49 -24.03
N LYS A 475 -5.25 -17.80 -23.98
CA LYS A 475 -6.54 -18.35 -24.41
C LYS A 475 -7.38 -17.29 -25.14
N ALA A 476 -8.42 -17.72 -25.84
CA ALA A 476 -9.36 -16.80 -26.48
C ALA A 476 -9.95 -15.83 -25.44
N GLY A 477 -9.70 -14.52 -25.64
CA GLY A 477 -10.14 -13.48 -24.70
C GLY A 477 -9.38 -13.41 -23.36
N GLY A 478 -8.27 -14.16 -23.20
CA GLY A 478 -7.41 -14.09 -22.01
C GLY A 478 -6.84 -12.68 -21.79
N LYS A 479 -6.18 -12.43 -20.66
CA LYS A 479 -5.60 -11.11 -20.33
C LYS A 479 -4.11 -11.19 -19.98
N VAL A 480 -3.48 -10.02 -19.92
CA VAL A 480 -2.17 -9.79 -19.31
C VAL A 480 -2.41 -9.39 -17.86
N TRP A 481 -1.87 -10.20 -16.95
CA TRP A 481 -2.07 -10.12 -15.52
C TRP A 481 -0.79 -9.66 -14.85
N ILE A 482 -0.88 -8.63 -14.02
CA ILE A 482 0.23 -8.19 -13.20
C ILE A 482 0.29 -8.95 -11.85
N ILE A 483 1.50 -9.31 -11.42
CA ILE A 483 1.77 -10.08 -10.20
C ILE A 483 2.90 -9.34 -9.44
N PRO A 484 2.72 -8.99 -8.15
CA PRO A 484 3.74 -8.26 -7.41
C PRO A 484 4.93 -9.17 -7.07
N TRP A 485 6.11 -8.58 -6.93
CA TRP A 485 7.36 -9.25 -6.57
C TRP A 485 8.25 -8.35 -5.72
N ASP A 486 9.23 -8.92 -4.98
CA ASP A 486 10.18 -8.19 -4.11
C ASP A 486 9.56 -7.03 -3.31
N LEU A 487 8.84 -7.34 -2.22
CA LEU A 487 8.07 -6.35 -1.45
C LEU A 487 8.70 -6.05 -0.07
N ASP A 488 9.98 -6.32 0.10
CA ASP A 488 10.72 -6.09 1.35
C ASP A 488 10.92 -4.59 1.63
N ASN A 489 11.01 -3.75 0.60
CA ASN A 489 11.11 -2.28 0.70
C ASN A 489 9.76 -1.55 0.74
N THR A 490 8.73 -2.16 1.32
CA THR A 490 7.39 -1.55 1.51
C THR A 490 7.17 -1.11 2.96
N PHE A 491 6.06 -0.42 3.24
CA PHE A 491 5.69 0.09 4.57
C PHE A 491 6.68 1.08 5.21
N GLN A 492 7.58 1.65 4.42
CA GLN A 492 8.47 2.73 4.84
C GLN A 492 7.76 4.09 4.72
N ARG A 493 8.16 5.06 5.56
CA ARG A 493 7.56 6.40 5.51
C ARG A 493 8.11 7.24 4.37
N SER A 494 9.43 7.22 4.17
CA SER A 494 10.08 7.93 3.07
C SER A 494 9.88 7.17 1.77
N ASP A 495 9.62 7.92 0.71
CA ASP A 495 9.62 7.46 -0.67
C ASP A 495 10.77 8.22 -1.38
N PRO A 496 11.83 7.53 -1.81
CA PRO A 496 13.02 8.18 -2.36
C PRO A 496 12.74 8.93 -3.66
N PHE A 497 11.62 8.67 -4.33
CA PHE A 497 11.24 9.38 -5.55
C PHE A 497 10.34 10.55 -5.21
N ILE A 498 9.26 10.29 -4.48
CA ILE A 498 8.23 11.32 -4.27
C ILE A 498 8.62 12.29 -3.17
N ASP A 499 9.17 11.80 -2.06
CA ASP A 499 9.52 12.66 -0.92
C ASP A 499 10.92 13.28 -1.11
N ASP A 500 11.90 12.50 -1.58
CA ASP A 500 13.30 12.94 -1.60
C ASP A 500 13.65 13.67 -2.90
N ALA A 501 13.17 13.18 -4.06
CA ALA A 501 13.48 13.71 -5.39
C ALA A 501 12.35 14.55 -6.02
N ASP A 502 11.28 14.82 -5.27
CA ASP A 502 10.13 15.63 -5.72
C ASP A 502 9.48 15.12 -7.01
N ILE A 503 9.52 13.81 -7.25
CA ILE A 503 8.78 13.20 -8.33
C ILE A 503 7.28 13.32 -8.02
N PRO A 504 6.45 13.89 -8.91
CA PRO A 504 5.02 14.02 -8.67
C PRO A 504 4.37 12.63 -8.57
N ASN A 505 3.22 12.54 -7.89
CA ASN A 505 2.50 11.25 -7.83
C ASN A 505 2.11 10.80 -9.25
N TRP A 506 1.97 9.48 -9.45
CA TRP A 506 1.70 8.89 -10.77
C TRP A 506 0.47 9.49 -11.52
N ASN A 507 -0.50 10.02 -10.79
CA ASN A 507 -1.72 10.63 -11.33
C ASN A 507 -1.59 12.13 -11.62
N GLU A 508 -0.50 12.77 -11.20
CA GLU A 508 -0.25 14.18 -11.37
C GLU A 508 0.50 14.41 -12.68
N LYS A 509 0.13 15.49 -13.38
CA LYS A 509 0.82 15.86 -14.61
C LYS A 509 2.20 16.43 -14.25
N ALA A 510 3.24 15.80 -14.76
CA ALA A 510 4.61 16.29 -14.57
C ALA A 510 4.83 17.63 -15.30
N GLN A 511 5.63 18.51 -14.68
CA GLN A 511 6.07 19.76 -15.33
C GLN A 511 7.11 19.51 -16.42
N SER A 512 7.91 18.46 -16.25
CA SER A 512 8.97 18.04 -17.15
C SER A 512 9.09 16.51 -17.14
N CYS A 513 9.54 15.93 -18.25
CA CYS A 513 9.93 14.52 -18.36
C CYS A 513 11.45 14.34 -18.45
N GLU A 514 12.20 15.38 -18.12
CA GLU A 514 13.66 15.30 -18.04
C GLU A 514 14.08 14.37 -16.88
N PRO A 515 15.19 13.63 -17.04
CA PRO A 515 15.75 12.77 -16.00
C PRO A 515 16.04 13.52 -14.70
N VAL A 516 15.65 12.94 -13.57
CA VAL A 516 15.95 13.43 -12.22
C VAL A 516 16.92 12.48 -11.55
N ALA A 517 18.03 13.01 -11.04
CA ALA A 517 19.02 12.24 -10.32
C ALA A 517 18.47 11.80 -8.95
N VAL A 518 18.69 10.53 -8.60
CA VAL A 518 18.31 9.92 -7.32
C VAL A 518 19.51 9.21 -6.69
N PHE A 519 19.42 8.87 -5.41
CA PHE A 519 20.46 8.12 -4.68
C PHE A 519 21.86 8.74 -4.84
N THR A 520 22.01 10.03 -4.56
CA THR A 520 23.29 10.75 -4.74
C THR A 520 23.81 10.73 -6.18
N ALA A 521 22.90 10.75 -7.16
CA ALA A 521 23.18 10.74 -8.60
C ALA A 521 23.81 9.44 -9.14
N THR A 522 23.62 8.31 -8.45
CA THR A 522 23.98 6.99 -8.99
C THR A 522 22.93 6.42 -9.94
N SER A 523 21.71 6.98 -9.96
CA SER A 523 20.65 6.57 -10.86
C SER A 523 19.78 7.75 -11.26
N TYR A 524 19.02 7.57 -12.34
CA TYR A 524 18.11 8.58 -12.87
C TYR A 524 16.72 7.99 -13.06
N VAL A 525 15.72 8.76 -12.65
CA VAL A 525 14.31 8.42 -12.80
C VAL A 525 13.55 9.51 -13.55
N ILE A 526 12.37 9.18 -14.06
CA ILE A 526 11.43 10.15 -14.64
C ILE A 526 10.08 10.09 -13.93
N PRO A 527 9.27 11.16 -13.99
CA PRO A 527 7.91 11.13 -13.46
C PRO A 527 7.05 10.05 -14.11
N SER A 528 6.23 9.33 -13.32
CA SER A 528 5.47 8.18 -13.84
C SER A 528 4.47 8.55 -14.94
N ASN A 529 3.95 9.78 -14.93
CA ASN A 529 3.03 10.27 -15.96
C ASN A 529 3.72 10.54 -17.32
N CYS A 530 5.04 10.41 -17.42
CA CYS A 530 5.77 10.46 -18.69
C CYS A 530 5.67 9.14 -19.47
N ASP A 531 5.35 8.03 -18.80
CA ASP A 531 4.91 6.81 -19.48
C ASP A 531 3.45 6.97 -19.96
N LYS A 532 3.21 6.69 -21.25
CA LYS A 532 1.92 6.88 -21.88
C LYS A 532 0.84 5.97 -21.31
N PHE A 533 1.17 4.73 -20.93
CA PHE A 533 0.19 3.84 -20.32
C PHE A 533 -0.25 4.39 -18.95
N THR A 534 0.72 4.74 -18.10
CA THR A 534 0.48 5.31 -16.77
C THR A 534 -0.32 6.61 -16.85
N ALA A 535 0.01 7.51 -17.79
CA ALA A 535 -0.73 8.75 -18.01
C ALA A 535 -2.19 8.51 -18.39
N LEU A 536 -2.45 7.60 -19.34
CA LEU A 536 -3.80 7.30 -19.79
C LEU A 536 -4.62 6.57 -18.72
N VAL A 537 -3.99 5.72 -17.90
CA VAL A 537 -4.63 5.11 -16.71
C VAL A 537 -5.01 6.19 -15.71
N ALA A 538 -4.11 7.13 -15.40
CA ALA A 538 -4.40 8.23 -14.48
C ALA A 538 -5.59 9.06 -14.97
N GLU A 539 -5.59 9.45 -16.24
CA GLU A 539 -6.63 10.28 -16.82
C GLU A 539 -8.01 9.58 -16.84
N ASN A 540 -8.05 8.29 -17.20
CA ASN A 540 -9.30 7.57 -17.46
C ASN A 540 -9.85 6.81 -16.25
N TYR A 541 -9.01 6.45 -15.28
CA TYR A 541 -9.35 5.54 -14.19
C TYR A 541 -9.08 6.11 -12.81
N TRP A 542 -8.78 7.40 -12.66
CA TRP A 542 -8.62 8.01 -11.35
C TRP A 542 -9.84 7.83 -10.44
N THR A 543 -11.05 7.99 -10.98
CA THR A 543 -12.28 7.82 -10.19
C THR A 543 -12.43 6.38 -9.67
N GLU A 544 -12.09 5.40 -10.49
CA GLU A 544 -12.08 3.97 -10.16
C GLU A 544 -10.99 3.65 -9.14
N PHE A 545 -9.82 4.28 -9.28
CA PHE A 545 -8.73 4.21 -8.30
C PHE A 545 -9.16 4.74 -6.94
N VAL A 546 -9.81 5.90 -6.88
CA VAL A 546 -10.33 6.48 -5.63
C VAL A 546 -11.36 5.57 -4.96
N LYS A 547 -12.30 5.00 -5.74
CA LYS A 547 -13.28 4.02 -5.23
C LYS A 547 -12.57 2.79 -4.66
N THR A 548 -11.60 2.27 -5.40
CA THR A 548 -10.83 1.08 -5.04
C THR A 548 -9.95 1.31 -3.81
N GLY A 549 -9.28 2.47 -3.72
CA GLY A 549 -8.48 2.86 -2.56
C GLY A 549 -9.34 3.04 -1.30
N ASN A 550 -10.52 3.64 -1.43
CA ASN A 550 -11.49 3.71 -0.32
C ASN A 550 -12.02 2.33 0.10
N GLU A 551 -12.15 1.38 -0.84
CA GLU A 551 -12.47 0.00 -0.49
C GLU A 551 -11.31 -0.68 0.25
N LEU A 552 -10.08 -0.53 -0.25
CA LEU A 552 -8.85 -1.03 0.39
C LEU A 552 -8.80 -0.58 1.86
N LEU A 553 -8.93 0.73 2.10
CA LEU A 553 -8.91 1.32 3.46
C LEU A 553 -10.00 0.75 4.37
N ARG A 554 -11.22 0.53 3.84
CA ARG A 554 -12.36 0.03 4.64
C ARG A 554 -12.34 -1.46 4.93
N LYS A 555 -11.75 -2.27 4.04
CA LYS A 555 -11.90 -3.73 4.09
C LYS A 555 -10.60 -4.47 4.38
N VAL A 556 -9.46 -3.97 3.91
CA VAL A 556 -8.19 -4.71 3.92
C VAL A 556 -7.12 -3.96 4.71
N TYR A 557 -6.83 -2.71 4.36
CA TYR A 557 -5.89 -1.85 5.07
C TYR A 557 -6.57 -1.23 6.31
N ILE A 558 -6.99 -2.05 7.26
CA ILE A 558 -7.52 -1.57 8.54
C ILE A 558 -6.36 -1.58 9.55
N PRO A 559 -5.85 -0.43 10.02
CA PRO A 559 -4.61 -0.37 10.80
C PRO A 559 -4.57 -1.32 11.99
N ASP A 560 -5.65 -1.42 12.76
CA ASP A 560 -5.70 -2.31 13.93
C ASP A 560 -5.67 -3.79 13.55
N ASN A 561 -6.23 -4.18 12.39
CA ASN A 561 -6.13 -5.56 11.89
C ASN A 561 -4.70 -5.88 11.45
N LEU A 562 -4.04 -4.95 10.78
CA LEU A 562 -2.64 -5.11 10.37
C LEU A 562 -1.70 -5.17 11.57
N ILE A 563 -1.89 -4.29 12.57
CA ILE A 563 -1.09 -4.31 13.79
C ILE A 563 -1.27 -5.63 14.55
N ARG A 564 -2.49 -6.15 14.67
CA ARG A 564 -2.72 -7.49 15.24
C ARG A 564 -2.01 -8.60 14.46
N ARG A 565 -1.88 -8.46 13.13
CA ARG A 565 -1.14 -9.40 12.29
C ARG A 565 0.36 -9.29 12.52
N VAL A 566 0.89 -8.07 12.65
CA VAL A 566 2.28 -7.81 13.06
C VAL A 566 2.57 -8.46 14.42
N ASP A 567 1.70 -8.28 15.41
CA ASP A 567 1.86 -8.91 16.73
C ASP A 567 1.86 -10.44 16.65
N LYS A 568 1.03 -11.00 15.75
CA LYS A 568 1.01 -12.43 15.50
C LYS A 568 2.33 -12.90 14.88
N TYR A 569 2.82 -12.23 13.84
CA TYR A 569 4.10 -12.57 13.21
C TYR A 569 5.27 -12.41 14.18
N PHE A 570 5.27 -11.35 14.99
CA PHE A 570 6.20 -11.18 16.10
C PHE A 570 6.24 -12.43 16.97
N SER A 571 5.08 -12.90 17.48
CA SER A 571 5.03 -14.09 18.33
C SER A 571 5.52 -15.39 17.65
N VAL A 572 5.42 -15.48 16.32
CA VAL A 572 5.87 -16.65 15.55
C VAL A 572 7.40 -16.70 15.46
N ILE A 573 8.07 -15.55 15.33
CA ILE A 573 9.52 -15.49 15.08
C ILE A 573 10.35 -14.94 16.24
N ASP A 574 9.75 -14.40 17.30
CA ASP A 574 10.43 -13.73 18.43
C ASP A 574 11.63 -14.53 18.96
N THR A 575 11.37 -15.78 19.37
CA THR A 575 12.42 -16.68 19.91
C THR A 575 13.45 -17.14 18.89
N LEU A 576 13.15 -17.03 17.60
CA LEU A 576 14.09 -17.35 16.52
C LEU A 576 14.97 -16.16 16.19
N ILE A 577 14.42 -14.94 16.19
CA ILE A 577 15.18 -13.71 15.99
C ILE A 577 16.16 -13.50 17.15
N GLU A 578 15.77 -13.81 18.39
CA GLU A 578 16.70 -13.77 19.55
C GLU A 578 17.93 -14.67 19.35
N LYS A 579 17.81 -15.73 18.53
CA LYS A 579 18.88 -16.69 18.22
C LYS A 579 19.49 -16.48 16.83
N ASP A 580 19.01 -15.51 16.06
CA ASP A 580 19.49 -15.25 14.71
C ASP A 580 20.87 -14.58 14.80
N PRO A 581 21.94 -15.19 14.27
CA PRO A 581 23.29 -14.64 14.42
C PRO A 581 23.53 -13.35 13.60
N HIS A 582 22.56 -12.93 12.80
CA HIS A 582 22.66 -11.78 11.91
C HIS A 582 21.68 -10.66 12.25
N VAL A 583 20.96 -10.75 13.38
CA VAL A 583 19.97 -9.73 13.76
C VAL A 583 20.21 -9.28 15.19
N ASN A 584 20.32 -7.96 15.41
CA ASN A 584 20.24 -7.40 16.74
C ASN A 584 18.78 -7.40 17.21
N TYR A 585 18.49 -8.18 18.24
CA TYR A 585 17.13 -8.37 18.75
C TYR A 585 16.45 -7.09 19.25
N ASN A 586 17.19 -6.19 19.90
CA ASN A 586 16.63 -4.93 20.41
C ASN A 586 16.31 -3.96 19.27
N VAL A 587 17.21 -3.88 18.27
CA VAL A 587 16.97 -3.10 17.05
C VAL A 587 15.74 -3.63 16.31
N TRP A 588 15.65 -4.95 16.10
CA TRP A 588 14.47 -5.58 15.47
C TRP A 588 13.16 -5.26 16.22
N LYS A 589 13.15 -5.33 17.55
CA LYS A 589 11.99 -4.94 18.36
C LYS A 589 11.58 -3.49 18.13
N ASN A 590 12.55 -2.58 18.04
CA ASN A 590 12.28 -1.18 17.75
C ASN A 590 11.69 -1.00 16.35
N GLU A 591 12.27 -1.66 15.34
CA GLU A 591 11.77 -1.62 13.95
C GLU A 591 10.33 -2.15 13.85
N VAL A 592 9.97 -3.20 14.58
CA VAL A 592 8.58 -3.68 14.64
C VAL A 592 7.64 -2.62 15.21
N ASN A 593 8.07 -1.85 16.21
CA ASN A 593 7.29 -0.73 16.76
C ASN A 593 7.19 0.43 15.76
N VAL A 594 8.25 0.71 15.00
CA VAL A 594 8.25 1.69 13.91
C VAL A 594 7.24 1.28 12.83
N LEU A 595 7.25 0.03 12.38
CA LEU A 595 6.27 -0.49 11.41
C LEU A 595 4.83 -0.30 11.87
N LYS A 596 4.51 -0.56 13.14
CA LYS A 596 3.16 -0.31 13.69
C LYS A 596 2.74 1.15 13.58
N LYS A 597 3.66 2.10 13.78
CA LYS A 597 3.42 3.53 13.57
C LYS A 597 3.25 3.84 12.07
N ASN A 598 4.11 3.29 11.22
CA ASN A 598 4.07 3.47 9.76
C ASN A 598 2.75 3.00 9.18
N ILE A 599 2.22 1.85 9.61
CA ILE A 599 0.91 1.33 9.19
C ILE A 599 -0.21 2.38 9.41
N ARG A 600 -0.18 3.12 10.54
CA ARG A 600 -1.18 4.16 10.81
C ARG A 600 -0.94 5.41 9.96
N SER A 601 0.30 5.88 9.88
CA SER A 601 0.66 7.07 9.09
C SER A 601 0.35 6.85 7.61
N LEU A 602 0.80 5.74 7.02
CA LEU A 602 0.57 5.40 5.62
C LEU A 602 -0.91 5.24 5.28
N HIS A 603 -1.70 4.63 6.18
CA HIS A 603 -3.15 4.60 6.01
C HIS A 603 -3.75 6.01 5.93
N SER A 604 -3.38 6.90 6.86
CA SER A 604 -3.88 8.29 6.87
C SER A 604 -3.43 9.06 5.62
N ARG A 605 -2.14 8.96 5.24
CA ARG A 605 -1.60 9.59 4.03
C ARG A 605 -2.30 9.08 2.77
N PHE A 606 -2.52 7.77 2.66
CA PHE A 606 -3.24 7.20 1.52
C PHE A 606 -4.71 7.62 1.50
N PHE A 607 -5.38 7.71 2.67
CA PHE A 607 -6.74 8.25 2.78
C PHE A 607 -6.83 9.70 2.32
N GLU A 608 -5.90 10.56 2.77
CA GLU A 608 -5.81 11.97 2.34
C GLU A 608 -5.59 12.06 0.83
N TYR A 609 -4.67 11.25 0.29
CA TYR A 609 -4.34 11.19 -1.13
C TYR A 609 -5.53 10.76 -2.01
N VAL A 610 -6.17 9.63 -1.73
CA VAL A 610 -7.29 9.14 -2.56
C VAL A 610 -8.53 10.02 -2.45
N ASN A 611 -8.71 10.74 -1.34
CA ASN A 611 -9.85 11.65 -1.18
C ASN A 611 -9.51 13.10 -1.54
N GLN A 612 -8.32 13.35 -2.11
CA GLN A 612 -7.84 14.68 -2.49
C GLN A 612 -8.08 15.71 -1.39
N ILE A 613 -7.76 15.32 -0.14
CA ILE A 613 -7.85 16.22 0.99
C ILE A 613 -6.67 17.18 0.87
N GLU A 614 -6.89 18.26 0.12
CA GLU A 614 -5.97 19.37 0.05
C GLU A 614 -5.88 19.99 1.43
N ASN A 615 -4.72 19.84 2.05
CA ASN A 615 -4.40 20.60 3.24
C ASN A 615 -4.01 22.00 2.77
N ILE A 616 -5.01 22.84 2.47
CA ILE A 616 -4.79 24.25 2.16
C ILE A 616 -4.02 24.84 3.34
N ILE A 617 -2.76 25.17 3.11
CA ILE A 617 -1.99 25.86 4.13
C ILE A 617 -2.40 27.32 4.06
N ASP A 618 -3.01 27.78 5.15
CA ASP A 618 -3.24 29.20 5.37
C ASP A 618 -1.89 29.91 5.57
N THR A 619 -1.43 30.57 4.50
CA THR A 619 -0.23 31.40 4.45
C THR A 619 -0.54 32.88 4.68
N SER A 620 -1.77 33.24 5.07
CA SER A 620 -2.18 34.65 5.20
C SER A 620 -1.37 35.42 6.26
N ASP A 621 -0.85 34.70 7.26
CA ASP A 621 -0.01 35.28 8.31
C ASP A 621 1.50 35.26 7.98
N TYR A 622 1.93 34.66 6.87
CA TYR A 622 3.37 34.52 6.54
C TYR A 622 4.04 35.87 6.28
N SER A 623 3.29 36.88 5.83
CA SER A 623 3.82 38.23 5.63
C SER A 623 3.46 39.20 6.76
N THR A 624 2.84 38.73 7.85
CA THR A 624 2.50 39.58 9.00
C THR A 624 3.71 39.72 9.91
N PRO A 625 4.25 40.93 10.15
CA PRO A 625 5.47 41.11 10.93
C PRO A 625 5.41 40.40 12.30
N PHE A 626 6.39 39.55 12.56
CA PHE A 626 6.56 38.91 13.86
C PHE A 626 6.84 39.96 14.94
N THR A 627 6.05 39.99 16.01
CA THR A 627 6.19 41.02 17.08
C THR A 627 7.17 40.62 18.19
N GLY A 628 7.99 39.59 17.99
CA GLY A 628 8.92 39.05 19.00
C GLY A 628 10.41 39.31 18.73
N ASN A 629 11.27 38.69 19.55
CA ASN A 629 12.73 38.84 19.51
C ASN A 629 13.44 37.62 18.88
N GLY A 630 12.78 36.93 17.95
CA GLY A 630 13.25 35.71 17.29
C GLY A 630 13.06 34.39 18.06
N LYS A 631 12.61 34.41 19.32
CA LYS A 631 12.29 33.18 20.06
C LYS A 631 10.97 32.56 19.58
N LEU A 632 10.92 31.23 19.51
CA LEU A 632 9.73 30.49 19.08
C LEU A 632 8.55 30.67 20.04
N VAL A 633 7.37 30.84 19.45
CA VAL A 633 6.04 30.82 20.08
C VAL A 633 5.09 29.91 19.30
N ILE A 634 3.98 29.51 19.93
CA ILE A 634 3.00 28.54 19.39
C ILE A 634 1.69 29.16 18.91
N ASP A 635 1.44 30.43 19.24
CA ASP A 635 0.19 31.15 18.97
C ASP A 635 0.20 31.94 17.66
N CYS A 636 1.32 31.97 16.93
CA CYS A 636 1.43 32.56 15.60
C CYS A 636 2.53 31.88 14.76
N THR A 637 2.60 32.25 13.46
CA THR A 637 3.71 31.86 12.58
C THR A 637 4.99 32.62 12.94
N ASN A 638 6.09 31.89 13.11
CA ASN A 638 7.42 32.45 13.31
C ASN A 638 8.07 32.64 11.92
N ASN A 639 7.78 33.78 11.27
CA ASN A 639 8.11 34.09 9.86
C ASN A 639 9.33 35.03 9.68
N PHE A 640 10.08 35.29 10.75
CA PHE A 640 11.27 36.15 10.73
C PHE A 640 11.11 37.57 10.13
N GLU A 641 9.88 38.03 9.89
CA GLU A 641 9.55 39.36 9.38
C GLU A 641 9.68 40.45 10.46
N PHE A 642 10.88 40.61 11.03
CA PHE A 642 11.20 41.59 12.08
C PHE A 642 12.65 42.08 11.99
N THR A 643 12.95 43.21 12.63
CA THR A 643 14.34 43.65 12.83
C THR A 643 14.82 43.20 14.21
N PRO A 644 15.90 42.40 14.33
CA PRO A 644 16.42 41.98 15.63
C PRO A 644 16.79 43.17 16.52
N GLN A 645 16.39 43.14 17.80
CA GLN A 645 16.70 44.21 18.75
C GLN A 645 18.10 44.12 19.38
N ASP A 646 18.79 42.97 19.28
CA ASP A 646 20.15 42.73 19.77
C ASP A 646 20.97 42.09 18.63
N GLU A 647 22.18 42.58 18.36
CA GLU A 647 23.11 42.00 17.39
C GLU A 647 23.59 40.60 17.83
N LYS A 648 23.50 40.29 19.13
CA LYS A 648 23.73 38.95 19.67
C LYS A 648 22.43 38.15 19.51
N TYR A 649 22.37 37.27 18.51
CA TYR A 649 21.28 36.31 18.22
C TYR A 649 21.00 35.32 19.38
N ARG A 650 20.55 35.82 20.54
CA ARG A 650 20.36 35.03 21.79
C ARG A 650 19.22 34.01 21.71
N PHE A 651 18.44 34.00 20.64
CA PHE A 651 17.35 33.07 20.41
C PHE A 651 17.79 31.79 19.70
N CYS A 652 19.03 31.73 19.19
CA CYS A 652 19.60 30.53 18.57
C CYS A 652 20.78 29.99 19.40
N SER A 653 21.09 28.72 19.24
CA SER A 653 22.38 28.15 19.67
C SER A 653 22.94 27.29 18.57
N LEU A 654 24.25 27.39 18.33
CA LEU A 654 24.95 26.65 17.31
C LEU A 654 25.93 25.68 17.99
N TYR A 655 25.88 24.43 17.56
CA TYR A 655 26.77 23.36 18.00
C TYR A 655 27.35 22.70 16.76
N HIS A 656 28.61 22.30 16.82
CA HIS A 656 29.26 21.62 15.71
C HIS A 656 30.42 20.75 16.22
N SER A 657 30.81 19.80 15.38
CA SER A 657 32.01 18.98 15.57
C SER A 657 33.28 19.82 15.55
N LYS A 658 34.38 19.23 16.02
CA LYS A 658 35.68 19.90 16.11
C LYS A 658 36.18 20.30 14.72
N GLY A 659 36.62 21.55 14.56
CA GLY A 659 37.16 22.07 13.30
C GLY A 659 36.09 22.61 12.34
N SER A 660 34.85 22.10 12.42
CA SER A 660 33.69 22.68 11.75
C SER A 660 33.39 24.09 12.29
N ASP A 661 32.66 24.88 11.49
CA ASP A 661 32.22 26.22 11.87
C ASP A 661 30.89 26.55 11.20
N GLY A 662 30.15 27.51 11.75
CA GLY A 662 28.92 27.99 11.15
C GLY A 662 28.45 29.33 11.70
N LYS A 663 27.49 29.91 10.99
CA LYS A 663 26.91 31.21 11.32
C LYS A 663 25.41 31.17 11.09
N VAL A 664 24.67 31.60 12.10
CA VAL A 664 23.22 31.81 12.02
C VAL A 664 22.96 33.30 11.96
N ILE A 665 22.25 33.76 10.93
CA ILE A 665 21.87 35.17 10.77
C ILE A 665 20.38 35.31 10.45
N HIS A 666 19.83 36.47 10.77
CA HIS A 666 18.62 36.99 10.16
C HIS A 666 19.02 37.56 8.80
N SER A 667 18.53 36.95 7.72
CA SER A 667 18.95 37.27 6.36
C SER A 667 17.82 37.98 5.62
N VAL A 668 18.11 39.19 5.15
CA VAL A 668 17.25 39.95 4.22
C VAL A 668 17.66 39.73 2.76
N GLU A 669 18.72 38.95 2.52
CA GLU A 669 19.22 38.65 1.19
C GLU A 669 18.52 37.39 0.64
N ASN A 670 17.80 37.55 -0.46
CA ASN A 670 17.08 36.48 -1.17
C ASN A 670 16.30 35.55 -0.23
N PRO A 671 15.43 36.08 0.66
CA PRO A 671 14.70 35.26 1.61
C PRO A 671 13.78 34.26 0.90
N ILE A 672 13.60 33.08 1.47
CA ILE A 672 12.72 32.05 0.87
C ILE A 672 11.24 32.47 0.85
N TRP A 673 10.84 33.39 1.71
CA TRP A 673 9.54 34.05 1.68
C TRP A 673 9.66 35.48 2.24
N GLY A 674 8.75 36.35 1.81
CA GLY A 674 8.60 37.70 2.39
C GLY A 674 9.87 38.55 2.32
N THR A 675 10.27 39.15 3.44
CA THR A 675 11.39 40.13 3.50
C THR A 675 12.61 39.62 4.26
N ALA A 676 12.48 38.57 5.05
CA ALA A 676 13.63 37.97 5.75
C ALA A 676 13.39 36.51 6.15
N ASP A 677 14.46 35.74 6.24
CA ASP A 677 14.46 34.38 6.78
C ASP A 677 15.62 34.17 7.78
N MET A 678 15.68 32.97 8.37
CA MET A 678 16.86 32.55 9.12
C MET A 678 17.79 31.75 8.20
N LEU A 679 19.04 32.21 8.08
CA LEU A 679 20.09 31.53 7.30
C LEU A 679 21.14 30.93 8.24
N LEU A 680 21.28 29.61 8.20
CA LEU A 680 22.42 28.87 8.75
C LEU A 680 23.41 28.61 7.61
N SER A 681 24.59 29.22 7.66
CA SER A 681 25.71 28.87 6.77
C SER A 681 26.74 28.07 7.54
N PHE A 682 27.40 27.10 6.90
CA PHE A 682 28.30 26.19 7.59
C PHE A 682 29.42 25.65 6.71
N ILE A 683 30.49 25.24 7.39
CA ILE A 683 31.53 24.34 6.89
C ILE A 683 31.70 23.20 7.90
N ILE A 684 31.47 21.97 7.46
CA ILE A 684 31.68 20.76 8.25
C ILE A 684 33.03 20.18 7.87
N GLN A 685 33.94 20.07 8.83
CA GLN A 685 35.26 19.50 8.61
C GLN A 685 35.26 18.00 8.90
N PRO A 686 36.05 17.20 8.15
CA PRO A 686 36.31 15.81 8.50
C PRO A 686 36.88 15.70 9.92
N VAL A 687 36.37 14.73 10.68
CA VAL A 687 36.87 14.39 12.02
C VAL A 687 37.63 13.07 11.90
N GLN A 688 38.93 13.10 12.19
CA GLN A 688 39.71 11.86 12.25
C GLN A 688 39.48 11.14 13.57
N ASP A 689 38.50 10.25 13.59
CA ASP A 689 38.31 9.26 14.66
C ASP A 689 37.92 7.88 14.10
N GLN A 690 37.54 6.95 14.96
CA GLN A 690 37.11 5.59 14.55
C GLN A 690 35.58 5.45 14.56
N VAL A 691 34.84 6.56 14.60
CA VAL A 691 33.39 6.57 14.72
C VAL A 691 32.83 7.23 13.45
N SER A 692 32.07 6.45 12.67
CA SER A 692 31.40 6.99 11.49
C SER A 692 30.36 8.04 11.89
N TYR A 693 30.14 9.04 11.03
CA TYR A 693 29.18 10.13 11.24
C TYR A 693 29.48 11.07 12.42
N SER A 694 30.74 11.19 12.84
CA SER A 694 31.19 12.12 13.91
C SER A 694 31.06 13.61 13.53
N GLU A 695 30.90 13.90 12.24
CA GLU A 695 30.79 15.23 11.67
C GLU A 695 29.37 15.78 11.72
N TYR A 696 29.12 16.72 12.63
CA TYR A 696 27.81 17.37 12.73
C TYR A 696 27.89 18.90 12.82
N ILE A 697 26.78 19.54 12.43
CA ILE A 697 26.43 20.90 12.80
C ILE A 697 24.93 20.95 13.13
N LYS A 698 24.55 21.65 14.19
CA LYS A 698 23.18 21.75 14.69
C LYS A 698 22.92 23.17 15.16
N THR A 699 21.89 23.81 14.59
CA THR A 699 21.34 25.04 15.18
C THR A 699 20.05 24.73 15.94
N THR A 700 19.81 25.38 17.06
CA THR A 700 18.58 25.23 17.86
C THR A 700 17.93 26.58 18.07
N LEU A 701 16.72 26.74 17.54
CA LEU A 701 15.84 27.87 17.81
C LEU A 701 15.15 27.66 19.15
N LYS A 702 15.40 28.57 20.09
CA LYS A 702 14.88 28.49 21.46
C LYS A 702 13.48 29.07 21.55
N THR A 703 12.68 28.47 22.41
CA THR A 703 11.37 28.98 22.78
C THR A 703 11.49 30.15 23.77
N LYS A 704 10.46 31.00 23.83
CA LYS A 704 10.40 32.10 24.82
C LYS A 704 10.26 31.57 26.26
N LEU A 705 9.47 30.52 26.42
CA LEU A 705 9.21 29.76 27.64
C LEU A 705 9.15 28.27 27.26
N MET A 706 9.23 27.36 28.23
CA MET A 706 8.91 25.95 27.96
C MET A 706 7.49 25.85 27.38
N LEU A 707 7.34 25.15 26.26
CA LEU A 707 6.09 25.01 25.53
C LEU A 707 5.50 23.62 25.76
N ASP A 708 4.22 23.56 26.13
CA ASP A 708 3.45 22.32 26.11
C ASP A 708 2.83 22.15 24.72
N ILE A 709 3.35 21.20 23.97
CA ILE A 709 2.98 20.88 22.59
C ILE A 709 2.40 19.47 22.48
N ARG A 710 1.92 18.89 23.58
CA ARG A 710 1.31 17.53 23.56
C ARG A 710 0.08 17.42 22.67
N ASP A 711 -0.67 18.51 22.56
CA ASP A 711 -1.86 18.59 21.69
C ASP A 711 -1.51 19.07 20.26
N CYS A 712 -0.24 19.31 19.96
CA CYS A 712 0.18 19.68 18.62
C CYS A 712 -0.01 18.49 17.68
N LYS A 713 -0.59 18.73 16.50
CA LYS A 713 -0.77 17.73 15.44
C LYS A 713 0.40 17.69 14.48
N GLU A 714 0.94 18.86 14.14
CA GLU A 714 2.07 19.00 13.23
C GLU A 714 2.79 20.34 13.40
N ILE A 715 4.05 20.37 13.01
CA ILE A 715 4.85 21.60 12.85
C ILE A 715 5.06 21.80 11.35
N ARG A 716 4.76 23.00 10.84
CA ARG A 716 5.01 23.39 9.44
C ARG A 716 6.21 24.30 9.38
N ILE A 717 7.10 24.08 8.42
CA ILE A 717 8.33 24.88 8.27
C ILE A 717 8.64 25.06 6.78
N HIS A 718 8.95 26.29 6.34
CA HIS A 718 9.56 26.54 5.04
C HIS A 718 11.07 26.29 5.14
N LEU A 719 11.58 25.42 4.27
CA LEU A 719 12.99 25.04 4.25
C LEU A 719 13.54 25.07 2.83
N SER A 720 14.81 25.45 2.70
CA SER A 720 15.63 25.29 1.49
C SER A 720 17.10 25.13 1.88
N SER A 721 17.87 24.42 1.08
CA SER A 721 19.32 24.26 1.23
C SER A 721 20.03 24.55 -0.10
N ASN A 722 21.34 24.73 -0.10
CA ASN A 722 22.10 24.97 -1.33
C ASN A 722 22.13 23.76 -2.30
N ARG A 723 21.73 22.58 -1.84
CA ARG A 723 21.64 21.33 -2.58
C ARG A 723 20.76 20.35 -1.81
N GLN A 724 20.39 19.24 -2.44
CA GLN A 724 19.77 18.12 -1.74
C GLN A 724 20.67 17.60 -0.62
N ARG A 725 20.17 17.57 0.60
CA ARG A 725 20.85 16.99 1.77
C ARG A 725 19.82 16.47 2.77
N TYR A 726 20.23 15.46 3.54
CA TYR A 726 19.47 15.02 4.69
C TYR A 726 19.49 16.09 5.79
N LEU A 727 18.35 16.25 6.46
CA LEU A 727 18.15 17.18 7.56
C LEU A 727 17.41 16.46 8.69
N TRP A 728 18.02 16.46 9.89
CA TRP A 728 17.33 16.11 11.12
C TRP A 728 16.67 17.36 11.71
N VAL A 729 15.35 17.33 11.85
CA VAL A 729 14.56 18.34 12.56
C VAL A 729 14.18 17.78 13.92
N GLY A 730 14.85 18.26 14.97
CA GLY A 730 14.69 17.77 16.34
C GLY A 730 13.87 18.70 17.22
N LEU A 731 13.34 18.16 18.31
CA LEU A 731 12.71 18.90 19.40
C LEU A 731 13.60 18.80 20.64
N GLY A 732 13.89 19.93 21.26
CA GLY A 732 14.67 20.01 22.49
C GLY A 732 13.82 20.09 23.74
N SER A 733 14.33 19.59 24.86
CA SER A 733 13.83 19.81 26.22
C SER A 733 15.00 19.83 27.22
N ALA A 734 14.74 20.16 28.48
CA ALA A 734 15.77 20.13 29.53
C ALA A 734 16.32 18.72 29.84
N VAL A 735 15.67 17.65 29.36
CA VAL A 735 15.97 16.25 29.69
C VAL A 735 16.15 15.32 28.49
N ALA A 736 15.95 15.83 27.26
CA ALA A 736 16.02 15.08 26.01
C ALA A 736 16.16 16.04 24.83
N GLU A 737 17.09 15.79 23.92
CA GLU A 737 17.32 16.66 22.74
C GLU A 737 17.00 15.99 21.40
N ASP A 738 16.62 14.72 21.40
CA ASP A 738 16.86 13.90 20.22
C ASP A 738 15.59 13.47 19.48
N TYR A 739 14.37 13.59 20.02
CA TYR A 739 13.18 13.23 19.24
C TYR A 739 12.92 14.20 18.09
N GLY A 740 12.62 13.67 16.91
CA GLY A 740 12.46 14.50 15.72
C GLY A 740 12.03 13.73 14.47
N TRP A 741 12.36 14.33 13.34
CA TRP A 741 12.05 13.84 12.00
C TRP A 741 13.26 13.92 11.09
N ALA A 742 13.33 12.93 10.22
CA ALA A 742 14.27 12.82 9.11
C ALA A 742 13.61 13.30 7.82
N VAL A 743 14.21 14.26 7.11
CA VAL A 743 13.73 14.73 5.79
C VAL A 743 14.89 15.07 4.86
N TYR A 744 14.68 14.99 3.55
CA TYR A 744 15.57 15.61 2.57
C TYR A 744 15.12 17.03 2.25
N VAL A 745 16.07 17.96 2.24
CA VAL A 745 15.85 19.35 1.83
C VAL A 745 16.72 19.68 0.64
N ASN A 746 16.16 20.34 -0.37
CA ASN A 746 16.84 20.74 -1.60
C ASN A 746 16.83 22.26 -1.79
N ASP A 747 17.28 22.72 -2.95
CA ASP A 747 17.37 24.12 -3.35
C ASP A 747 16.05 24.75 -3.77
N TYR A 748 14.97 23.97 -3.79
CA TYR A 748 13.62 24.46 -4.01
C TYR A 748 12.94 24.80 -2.68
N PRO A 749 12.65 26.08 -2.40
CA PRO A 749 11.96 26.46 -1.18
C PRO A 749 10.54 25.91 -1.17
N LYS A 750 10.23 25.06 -0.19
CA LYS A 750 8.90 24.48 0.00
C LYS A 750 8.57 24.26 1.46
N MET A 751 7.31 23.95 1.72
CA MET A 751 6.80 23.68 3.05
C MET A 751 6.88 22.22 3.41
N TYR A 752 7.49 21.95 4.55
CA TYR A 752 7.56 20.63 5.14
C TYR A 752 6.56 20.55 6.30
N ARG A 753 5.90 19.38 6.41
CA ARG A 753 4.94 19.08 7.46
C ARG A 753 5.50 17.96 8.33
N PHE A 754 5.81 18.31 9.57
CA PHE A 754 6.35 17.41 10.58
C PHE A 754 5.21 16.95 11.49
N ARG A 755 4.58 15.83 11.15
CA ARG A 755 3.42 15.33 11.91
C ARG A 755 3.88 14.71 13.24
N MET A 756 3.19 15.03 14.33
CA MET A 756 3.55 14.53 15.66
C MET A 756 3.34 13.02 15.80
N ASP A 757 2.44 12.43 15.02
CA ASP A 757 2.28 10.96 14.94
C ASP A 757 3.46 10.26 14.24
N GLU A 758 4.34 11.02 13.61
CA GLU A 758 5.55 10.56 12.91
C GLU A 758 6.84 10.87 13.68
N ILE A 759 6.78 11.44 14.88
CA ILE A 759 7.99 11.71 15.66
C ILE A 759 8.71 10.40 16.04
N SER A 760 10.03 10.39 15.87
CA SER A 760 10.89 9.26 16.17
C SER A 760 12.09 9.66 17.00
N TYR A 761 12.61 8.69 17.75
CA TYR A 761 13.96 8.79 18.31
C TYR A 761 14.97 8.47 17.20
N PRO A 762 16.13 9.13 17.14
CA PRO A 762 17.09 8.91 16.08
C PRO A 762 17.65 7.49 16.19
N THR A 763 17.86 6.88 15.04
CA THR A 763 18.29 5.48 14.94
C THR A 763 19.73 5.25 15.39
N TRP A 764 20.52 6.31 15.54
CA TRP A 764 21.91 6.27 16.03
C TRP A 764 22.03 6.33 17.56
N ASP A 765 20.93 6.43 18.31
CA ASP A 765 20.95 6.43 19.77
C ASP A 765 20.05 5.31 20.34
N GLU A 766 20.63 4.47 21.20
CA GLU A 766 20.10 3.16 21.58
C GLU A 766 19.00 3.20 22.67
N ASN A 767 18.66 4.37 23.22
CA ASN A 767 17.87 4.49 24.46
C ASN A 767 16.57 5.32 24.34
N GLY A 768 15.67 4.93 23.44
CA GLY A 768 14.32 5.52 23.40
C GLY A 768 13.49 5.17 24.65
N ASP A 769 13.39 6.07 25.63
CA ASP A 769 12.46 5.96 26.78
C ASP A 769 11.05 6.48 26.39
N PRO A 770 9.99 5.64 26.39
CA PRO A 770 8.63 6.08 26.08
C PRO A 770 8.11 7.24 26.93
N GLY A 771 8.56 7.34 28.20
CA GLY A 771 8.21 8.44 29.09
C GLY A 771 8.96 9.74 28.76
N MET A 772 10.05 9.65 28.01
CA MET A 772 10.87 10.80 27.62
C MET A 772 10.20 11.64 26.54
N LEU A 773 9.53 11.00 25.55
CA LEU A 773 8.77 11.73 24.54
C LEU A 773 7.66 12.57 25.16
N GLU A 774 6.89 12.00 26.10
CA GLU A 774 5.83 12.75 26.77
C GLU A 774 6.37 13.95 27.56
N ARG A 775 7.49 13.77 28.29
CA ARG A 775 8.17 14.85 29.00
C ARG A 775 8.67 15.94 28.05
N LEU A 776 9.29 15.55 26.94
CA LEU A 776 9.77 16.47 25.91
C LEU A 776 8.62 17.28 25.31
N LEU A 777 7.51 16.64 24.96
CA LEU A 777 6.35 17.33 24.40
C LEU A 777 5.69 18.29 25.41
N LYS A 778 5.80 18.00 26.71
CA LYS A 778 5.27 18.87 27.77
C LYS A 778 6.16 20.09 28.05
N GLU A 779 7.47 19.95 27.87
CA GLU A 779 8.49 20.92 28.26
C GLU A 779 9.43 21.24 27.10
N CYS A 780 8.88 21.49 25.91
CA CYS A 780 9.66 21.77 24.71
C CYS A 780 10.40 23.11 24.84
N THR A 781 11.71 23.09 24.65
CA THR A 781 12.61 24.25 24.77
C THR A 781 13.11 24.79 23.45
N GLY A 782 12.87 24.07 22.34
CA GLY A 782 13.31 24.52 21.03
C GLY A 782 13.08 23.53 19.90
N VAL A 783 13.31 24.00 18.68
CA VAL A 783 13.36 23.19 17.46
C VAL A 783 14.78 23.28 16.91
N SER A 784 15.41 22.13 16.68
CA SER A 784 16.77 22.04 16.16
C SER A 784 16.81 21.58 14.72
N PHE A 785 17.78 22.08 13.97
CA PHE A 785 18.03 21.75 12.57
C PHE A 785 19.48 21.30 12.45
N ALA A 786 19.69 20.05 12.09
CA ALA A 786 21.00 19.44 11.91
C ALA A 786 21.13 18.91 10.48
N PRO A 787 21.64 19.72 9.53
CA PRO A 787 21.92 19.24 8.19
C PRO A 787 23.07 18.21 8.24
N ALA A 788 22.90 17.08 7.55
CA ALA A 788 23.95 16.09 7.43
C ALA A 788 25.06 16.56 6.49
N ALA A 789 26.29 16.11 6.77
CA ALA A 789 27.39 16.22 5.84
C ALA A 789 27.17 15.29 4.63
N ALA A 790 27.82 15.58 3.51
CA ALA A 790 27.86 14.68 2.35
C ALA A 790 28.87 13.54 2.58
N PHE A 791 28.47 12.59 3.43
CA PHE A 791 29.21 11.36 3.64
C PHE A 791 29.26 10.52 2.37
N ASP A 792 30.34 9.76 2.21
CA ASP A 792 30.42 8.69 1.23
C ASP A 792 29.64 7.45 1.68
N SER A 793 29.70 6.38 0.88
CA SER A 793 29.04 5.10 1.19
C SER A 793 29.56 4.40 2.44
N GLN A 794 30.70 4.82 2.97
CA GLN A 794 31.33 4.31 4.18
C GLN A 794 30.97 5.15 5.41
N GLY A 795 30.20 6.24 5.22
CA GLY A 795 29.85 7.16 6.31
C GLY A 795 30.97 8.15 6.63
N GLU A 796 31.94 8.31 5.74
CA GLU A 796 33.12 9.15 5.93
C GLU A 796 33.03 10.44 5.13
N LEU A 797 33.58 11.53 5.68
CA LEU A 797 33.63 12.82 5.00
C LEU A 797 35.03 13.04 4.38
N ASN A 798 35.12 12.88 3.05
CA ASN A 798 36.40 12.94 2.31
C ASN A 798 36.99 14.35 2.11
N GLY A 799 36.34 15.39 2.64
CA GLY A 799 36.80 16.79 2.56
C GLY A 799 35.78 17.75 3.18
N PRO A 800 36.12 19.04 3.36
CA PRO A 800 35.21 19.99 3.99
C PRO A 800 33.89 20.12 3.23
N ASP A 801 32.76 19.94 3.90
CA ASP A 801 31.43 20.16 3.32
C ASP A 801 30.93 21.57 3.64
N THR A 802 30.74 22.40 2.62
CA THR A 802 30.21 23.76 2.79
C THR A 802 28.78 23.84 2.29
N GLY A 803 27.92 24.53 3.04
CA GLY A 803 26.52 24.67 2.66
C GLY A 803 25.77 25.73 3.44
N PHE A 804 24.47 25.81 3.12
CA PHE A 804 23.53 26.58 3.92
C PHE A 804 22.18 25.90 4.05
N LEU A 805 21.42 26.31 5.06
CA LEU A 805 20.03 25.98 5.29
C LEU A 805 19.26 27.28 5.58
N ARG A 806 18.21 27.55 4.81
CA ARG A 806 17.25 28.63 5.03
C ARG A 806 16.01 28.07 5.71
N ILE A 807 15.56 28.74 6.76
CA ILE A 807 14.46 28.32 7.63
C ILE A 807 13.52 29.51 7.81
N ASP A 808 12.24 29.28 7.56
CA ASP A 808 11.22 30.31 7.69
C ASP A 808 9.84 29.73 8.05
N ASN A 809 8.90 30.60 8.41
CA ASN A 809 7.48 30.32 8.62
C ASN A 809 7.20 29.10 9.51
N ILE A 810 7.85 29.01 10.67
CA ILE A 810 7.63 27.90 11.62
C ILE A 810 6.27 28.07 12.30
N LYS A 811 5.35 27.14 12.08
CA LYS A 811 3.97 27.18 12.62
C LYS A 811 3.62 25.88 13.33
N PHE A 812 3.21 25.99 14.60
CA PHE A 812 2.67 24.88 15.37
C PHE A 812 1.16 24.78 15.11
N VAL A 813 0.68 23.59 14.74
CA VAL A 813 -0.74 23.35 14.41
C VAL A 813 -1.31 22.41 15.47
N PHE A 814 -2.37 22.84 16.17
CA PHE A 814 -3.02 22.10 17.26
C PHE A 814 -4.36 21.48 16.86
#